data_AF-A0A445DKS0-F1
#
_entry.id   AF-A0A445DKS0-F1
#
_cell.length_a   1.000
_cell.length_b   1.000
_cell.length_c   1.000
_cell.angle_alpha   90.00
_cell.angle_beta   90.00
_cell.angle_gamma   90.00
#
_symmetry.space_group_name_H-M   'P 1'
#
loop_
_entity.id
_entity.type
_entity.pdbx_description
1 polymer ?
#
loop_
_entity_poly.entity_id
_entity_poly.type
_entity_poly.pdbx_seq_one_letter_code
_entity_poly.pdbx_strand_id
1 'polypeptide(L)'
;MNYFYKMSLKSIVTSPLSGIALLVLLAALLLTFSPKFYTPQRLFSAEELALFNGTDERLPILLGILGDASRAFVSGNFTGDGLTDSLRGLSSTEVKSVVEWRDFYFKTYKYVGKLVGRYYDGQGNPTKYMKGVEAKAARGAQLLDKQKIEEAKLPSCNSRWSQDEGGEVWCDVGHPRMVQRPLEIALTGKMSKRCACFEESQLNQPGLEKWKAETMEKEEGGVKQRMVMSDEEEKSRRLKLEEALEIQSLRRIISAYLNYPDAAEEDVSRYERSFRKLPPAHKALLSHYPQKFQRLRRCIAVNSHFIFGMLQAFEPPLDMSGDIDLSRDAHPEHGQRDHFVSEGINACPCESAPLRITCSVSGQHACAEGINDTRRSSAPEVDIESHHNSNTGTNLPSLIHNGEIREYGGAAFTDSNNNISSSCQQWLEPSLQLNVPLVDVDKVRCIIRNIVRDWAAEGKKERDQCYKPILEELNRLFPNRCKESPPACLVPGAGLGRLALEISCLGFVSQGNEFSYYMMICSSFILNHSQTVDEWTIYPWIHSNCNSVSDNDQLRPVSLPDIHPASAGITEGFSMCGGDFVEVYSDSSQVGAWDAVVTCFFIDTAHNIVEYIEIISQILKDGGEMSIELSLEDVKRVALHYGFEFEKETTIETTYTTNPRSMMQNRYFAAFWTMRKKSGVAHQQRTF
;
A
#
# COMPACT_ATOMS: atom_id res chain seq x y z
N MET A 1 35.95 -67.80 -32.42
CA MET A 1 35.45 -67.43 -33.76
C MET A 1 33.94 -67.27 -33.66
N ASN A 2 33.25 -66.26 -34.19
CA ASN A 2 33.58 -64.93 -34.68
C ASN A 2 32.22 -64.35 -35.14
N TYR A 3 31.49 -63.64 -34.28
CA TYR A 3 30.32 -62.85 -34.67
C TYR A 3 30.27 -61.53 -33.89
N PHE A 4 31.37 -60.78 -33.98
CA PHE A 4 31.45 -59.37 -33.68
C PHE A 4 32.17 -58.72 -34.87
N TYR A 5 31.49 -57.84 -35.63
CA TYR A 5 32.03 -56.56 -36.12
C TYR A 5 31.04 -55.79 -37.03
N LYS A 6 31.21 -54.47 -37.06
CA LYS A 6 30.69 -53.50 -38.07
C LYS A 6 29.20 -53.17 -38.03
N MET A 7 28.73 -52.60 -36.92
CA MET A 7 27.81 -51.46 -37.04
C MET A 7 28.61 -50.24 -37.55
N SER A 8 28.17 -49.65 -38.67
CA SER A 8 28.95 -48.66 -39.42
C SER A 8 28.85 -47.25 -38.81
N LEU A 9 29.99 -46.65 -38.48
CA LEU A 9 30.10 -45.26 -37.98
C LEU A 9 29.47 -44.21 -38.93
N LYS A 10 29.22 -44.55 -40.20
CA LYS A 10 28.67 -43.62 -41.20
C LYS A 10 27.22 -43.21 -40.97
N SER A 11 26.44 -43.98 -40.20
CA SER A 11 25.01 -43.68 -39.94
C SER A 11 24.80 -42.42 -39.07
N ILE A 12 25.74 -42.15 -38.16
CA ILE A 12 25.61 -41.06 -37.17
C ILE A 12 25.87 -39.68 -37.80
N VAL A 13 26.61 -39.61 -38.91
CA VAL A 13 27.14 -38.35 -39.47
C VAL A 13 26.19 -37.67 -40.47
N THR A 14 25.13 -38.35 -40.93
CA THR A 14 24.19 -37.82 -41.94
C THR A 14 22.79 -37.49 -41.42
N SER A 15 22.52 -37.66 -40.12
CA SER A 15 21.24 -37.26 -39.52
C SER A 15 21.21 -35.76 -39.21
N PRO A 16 20.14 -35.02 -39.58
CA PRO A 16 19.98 -33.61 -39.20
C PRO A 16 20.03 -33.37 -37.69
N LEU A 17 19.56 -34.35 -36.92
CA LEU A 17 19.56 -34.33 -35.45
C LEU A 17 20.98 -34.33 -34.86
N SER A 18 21.95 -34.97 -35.52
CA SER A 18 23.35 -34.96 -35.11
C SER A 18 23.97 -33.57 -35.24
N GLY A 19 23.63 -32.84 -36.31
CA GLY A 19 24.08 -31.47 -36.53
C GLY A 19 23.49 -30.50 -35.52
N ILE A 20 22.20 -30.65 -35.20
CA ILE A 20 21.52 -29.86 -34.14
C ILE A 20 22.14 -30.15 -32.78
N ALA A 21 22.37 -31.43 -32.42
CA ALA A 21 22.99 -31.79 -31.16
C ALA A 21 24.41 -31.19 -31.03
N LEU A 22 25.21 -31.22 -32.09
CA LEU A 22 26.55 -30.62 -32.12
C LEU A 22 26.50 -29.08 -32.00
N LEU A 23 25.53 -28.43 -32.66
CA LEU A 23 25.30 -26.98 -32.56
C LEU A 23 24.86 -26.56 -31.16
N VAL A 24 23.98 -27.32 -30.51
CA VAL A 24 23.59 -27.07 -29.11
C VAL A 24 24.78 -27.24 -28.17
N LEU A 25 25.63 -28.26 -28.39
CA LEU A 25 26.85 -28.47 -27.60
C LEU A 25 27.89 -27.36 -27.82
N LEU A 26 28.06 -26.88 -29.06
CA LEU A 26 28.91 -25.74 -29.40
C LEU A 26 28.37 -24.42 -28.84
N ALA A 27 27.05 -24.19 -28.89
CA ALA A 27 26.43 -23.03 -28.27
C ALA A 27 26.56 -23.06 -26.74
N ALA A 28 26.38 -24.21 -26.11
CA ALA A 28 26.62 -24.40 -24.68
C ALA A 28 28.11 -24.20 -24.31
N LEU A 29 29.04 -24.68 -25.13
CA LEU A 29 30.47 -24.40 -24.96
C LEU A 29 30.79 -22.91 -25.12
N LEU A 30 30.25 -22.24 -26.14
CA LEU A 30 30.43 -20.80 -26.33
C LEU A 30 29.79 -19.98 -25.21
N LEU A 31 28.68 -20.42 -24.61
CA LEU A 31 28.06 -19.78 -23.44
C LEU A 31 28.85 -20.05 -22.15
N THR A 32 29.53 -21.19 -22.01
CA THR A 32 30.38 -21.49 -20.84
C THR A 32 31.79 -20.87 -20.93
N PHE A 33 32.32 -20.68 -22.14
CA PHE A 33 33.64 -20.09 -22.41
C PHE A 33 33.61 -18.65 -22.93
N SER A 34 32.43 -18.05 -23.09
CA SER A 34 32.32 -16.59 -23.18
C SER A 34 33.03 -15.98 -21.97
N PRO A 35 34.03 -15.11 -22.15
CA PRO A 35 34.68 -14.47 -21.02
C PRO A 35 33.60 -13.69 -20.27
N LYS A 36 33.27 -14.14 -19.05
CA LYS A 36 32.45 -13.34 -18.14
C LYS A 36 33.22 -12.06 -17.92
N PHE A 37 32.80 -10.99 -18.58
CA PHE A 37 33.28 -9.65 -18.32
C PHE A 37 32.95 -9.35 -16.86
N TYR A 38 33.94 -9.59 -15.99
CA TYR A 38 33.92 -9.18 -14.61
C TYR A 38 33.97 -7.65 -14.62
N THR A 39 32.80 -7.03 -14.73
CA THR A 39 32.63 -5.64 -14.31
C THR A 39 33.09 -5.58 -12.85
N PRO A 40 34.09 -4.74 -12.52
CA PRO A 40 34.53 -4.60 -11.14
C PRO A 40 33.32 -4.23 -10.28
N GLN A 41 33.00 -5.09 -9.32
CA GLN A 41 31.85 -4.90 -8.44
C GLN A 41 32.12 -3.65 -7.61
N ARG A 42 31.34 -2.57 -7.83
CA ARG A 42 31.55 -1.32 -7.12
C ARG A 42 31.45 -1.57 -5.62
N LEU A 43 32.50 -1.19 -4.91
CA LEU A 43 32.52 -1.13 -3.46
C LEU A 43 32.16 0.29 -3.05
N PHE A 44 31.38 0.41 -1.99
CA PHE A 44 30.97 1.67 -1.37
C PHE A 44 31.45 1.70 0.07
N SER A 45 31.86 2.88 0.55
CA SER A 45 32.02 3.14 1.98
C SER A 45 30.68 3.58 2.61
N ALA A 46 30.61 3.58 3.94
CA ALA A 46 29.42 4.08 4.65
C ALA A 46 29.24 5.60 4.45
N GLU A 47 30.35 6.34 4.40
CA GLU A 47 30.39 7.78 4.14
C GLU A 47 29.93 8.11 2.72
N GLU A 48 30.32 7.31 1.72
CA GLU A 48 29.83 7.46 0.35
C GLU A 48 28.31 7.24 0.24
N LEU A 49 27.76 6.27 0.99
CA LEU A 49 26.31 6.03 1.01
C LEU A 49 25.54 7.04 1.86
N ALA A 50 26.15 7.61 2.90
CA ALA A 50 25.54 8.65 3.74
C ALA A 50 25.18 9.91 2.96
N LEU A 51 25.89 10.19 1.85
CA LEU A 51 25.53 11.27 0.91
C LEU A 51 24.19 11.02 0.18
N PHE A 52 23.69 9.79 0.16
CA PHE A 52 22.41 9.40 -0.46
C PHE A 52 21.35 9.00 0.59
N ASN A 53 21.46 9.53 1.81
CA ASN A 53 20.50 9.36 2.91
C ASN A 53 19.15 10.10 2.71
N GLY A 54 18.92 10.73 1.55
CA GLY A 54 17.74 11.53 1.25
C GLY A 54 17.73 12.95 1.82
N THR A 55 18.77 13.41 2.56
CA THR A 55 18.79 14.77 3.14
C THR A 55 19.36 15.84 2.21
N ASP A 56 20.02 15.47 1.09
CA ASP A 56 20.43 16.42 0.04
C ASP A 56 19.62 16.18 -1.25
N GLU A 57 18.63 17.04 -1.48
CA GLU A 57 17.75 17.07 -2.65
C GLU A 57 18.46 17.27 -4.01
N ARG A 58 19.77 17.54 -4.01
CA ARG A 58 20.59 17.70 -5.23
C ARG A 58 21.16 16.37 -5.70
N LEU A 59 21.24 15.38 -4.82
CA LEU A 59 21.73 14.04 -5.11
C LEU A 59 20.57 13.10 -5.44
N PRO A 60 20.78 12.06 -6.27
CA PRO A 60 19.75 11.05 -6.52
C PRO A 60 19.32 10.39 -5.21
N ILE A 61 18.01 10.30 -4.95
CA ILE A 61 17.48 9.47 -3.87
C ILE A 61 17.69 7.99 -4.26
N LEU A 62 18.88 7.48 -3.93
CA LEU A 62 19.01 6.06 -3.59
C LEU A 62 18.33 5.89 -2.24
N LEU A 63 17.72 4.73 -1.97
CA LEU A 63 17.01 4.50 -0.70
C LEU A 63 18.02 4.26 0.43
N GLY A 64 18.73 5.31 0.84
CA GLY A 64 19.54 5.34 2.04
C GLY A 64 18.62 5.38 3.26
N ILE A 65 18.23 4.20 3.74
CA ILE A 65 17.53 4.06 5.02
C ILE A 65 18.37 4.77 6.10
N LEU A 66 17.74 5.56 6.96
CA LEU A 66 18.38 6.39 8.01
C LEU A 66 19.17 5.58 9.08
N GLY A 67 19.21 4.26 8.94
CA GLY A 67 20.08 3.29 9.56
C GLY A 67 19.86 1.92 8.90
N ASP A 68 20.67 0.91 9.21
CA ASP A 68 20.45 -0.43 8.64
C ASP A 68 19.25 -1.09 9.33
N ALA A 69 18.16 -1.30 8.60
CA ALA A 69 16.91 -1.85 9.13
C ALA A 69 16.88 -3.39 9.22
N SER A 70 17.99 -4.10 9.03
CA SER A 70 18.01 -5.57 9.02
C SER A 70 17.57 -6.19 10.36
N ARG A 71 17.80 -5.52 11.49
CA ARG A 71 17.18 -5.90 12.77
C ARG A 71 15.73 -5.45 12.86
N ALA A 72 15.45 -4.18 12.55
CA ALA A 72 14.12 -3.58 12.64
C ALA A 72 13.04 -4.38 11.86
N PHE A 73 13.41 -4.93 10.70
CA PHE A 73 12.57 -5.85 9.90
C PHE A 73 12.03 -7.04 10.70
N VAL A 74 12.79 -7.55 11.66
CA VAL A 74 12.37 -8.66 12.54
C VAL A 74 11.75 -8.15 13.84
N SER A 75 12.36 -7.13 14.46
CA SER A 75 11.98 -6.70 15.81
C SER A 75 10.82 -5.69 15.86
N GLY A 76 10.37 -5.14 14.73
CA GLY A 76 9.37 -4.07 14.67
C GLY A 76 9.84 -2.71 15.23
N ASN A 77 10.93 -2.67 15.99
CA ASN A 77 11.55 -1.43 16.47
C ASN A 77 12.32 -0.73 15.34
N PHE A 78 11.72 0.33 14.78
CA PHE A 78 12.34 1.23 13.79
C PHE A 78 12.96 2.50 14.41
N THR A 79 13.15 2.54 15.74
CA THR A 79 13.83 3.63 16.44
C THR A 79 15.34 3.37 16.57
N GLY A 80 16.08 4.32 17.13
CA GLY A 80 17.54 4.43 16.96
C GLY A 80 18.39 3.21 17.39
N ASP A 81 17.95 2.40 18.34
CA ASP A 81 18.64 1.16 18.75
C ASP A 81 18.26 -0.07 17.90
N GLY A 82 17.08 -0.04 17.28
CA GLY A 82 16.57 -1.06 16.36
C GLY A 82 17.14 -0.95 14.93
N LEU A 83 17.54 0.26 14.50
CA LEU A 83 18.16 0.54 13.19
C LEU A 83 19.65 0.14 13.15
N THR A 84 19.95 -1.14 13.34
CA THR A 84 21.30 -1.71 13.32
C THR A 84 21.49 -2.87 12.33
N ASP A 85 22.67 -2.88 11.70
CA ASP A 85 23.18 -3.93 10.81
C ASP A 85 23.58 -5.23 11.55
N SER A 86 23.46 -5.24 12.88
CA SER A 86 23.82 -6.38 13.73
C SER A 86 22.65 -7.34 13.88
N LEU A 87 22.80 -8.57 13.36
CA LEU A 87 21.88 -9.71 13.56
C LEU A 87 22.23 -10.57 14.81
N ARG A 88 23.02 -10.04 15.75
CA ARG A 88 23.38 -10.76 16.99
C ARG A 88 22.14 -11.00 17.87
N GLY A 89 22.00 -12.18 18.46
CA GLY A 89 20.87 -12.50 19.34
C GLY A 89 19.56 -12.85 18.64
N LEU A 90 19.40 -12.53 17.34
CA LEU A 90 18.30 -13.06 16.54
C LEU A 90 18.38 -14.59 16.45
N SER A 91 17.26 -15.26 16.20
CA SER A 91 17.17 -16.72 16.01
C SER A 91 17.71 -17.16 14.64
N SER A 92 17.70 -18.46 14.34
CA SER A 92 18.09 -18.94 13.00
C SER A 92 17.03 -18.67 11.94
N THR A 93 15.74 -18.67 12.31
CA THR A 93 14.62 -18.35 11.41
C THR A 93 14.45 -16.86 11.18
N GLU A 94 14.64 -16.05 12.21
CA GLU A 94 14.68 -14.59 12.07
C GLU A 94 15.77 -14.15 11.08
N VAL A 95 16.97 -14.76 11.18
CA VAL A 95 18.07 -14.51 10.23
C VAL A 95 17.76 -15.05 8.82
N LYS A 96 16.99 -16.15 8.69
CA LYS A 96 16.47 -16.59 7.38
C LYS A 96 15.54 -15.54 6.78
N SER A 97 14.60 -15.00 7.54
CA SER A 97 13.65 -13.98 7.05
C SER A 97 14.37 -12.72 6.54
N VAL A 98 15.43 -12.28 7.22
CA VAL A 98 16.28 -11.16 6.77
C VAL A 98 17.00 -11.49 5.45
N VAL A 99 17.45 -12.74 5.27
CA VAL A 99 18.07 -13.20 4.01
C VAL A 99 17.06 -13.28 2.86
N GLU A 100 15.83 -13.71 3.11
CA GLU A 100 14.76 -13.70 2.10
C GLU A 100 14.35 -12.27 1.72
N TRP A 101 14.30 -11.34 2.69
CA TRP A 101 14.08 -9.92 2.44
C TRP A 101 15.19 -9.31 1.56
N ARG A 102 16.45 -9.63 1.83
CA ARG A 102 17.59 -9.27 0.98
C ARG A 102 17.44 -9.84 -0.44
N ASP A 103 17.06 -11.11 -0.58
CA ASP A 103 16.95 -11.78 -1.88
C ASP A 103 15.78 -11.23 -2.72
N PHE A 104 14.69 -10.78 -2.06
CA PHE A 104 13.64 -9.99 -2.70
C PHE A 104 14.20 -8.70 -3.33
N TYR A 105 15.05 -7.95 -2.62
CA TYR A 105 15.67 -6.74 -3.19
C TYR A 105 16.61 -7.06 -4.36
N PHE A 106 17.40 -8.14 -4.29
CA PHE A 106 18.24 -8.60 -5.42
C PHE A 106 17.42 -8.98 -6.66
N LYS A 107 16.20 -9.50 -6.49
CA LYS A 107 15.30 -9.88 -7.58
C LYS A 107 14.56 -8.67 -8.18
N THR A 108 14.16 -7.72 -7.34
CA THR A 108 13.24 -6.63 -7.72
C THR A 108 13.97 -5.34 -8.15
N TYR A 109 15.19 -5.10 -7.68
CA TYR A 109 15.92 -3.84 -7.90
C TYR A 109 17.23 -4.06 -8.66
N LYS A 110 17.66 -3.03 -9.40
CA LYS A 110 18.96 -3.05 -10.09
C LYS A 110 20.09 -3.07 -9.07
N TYR A 111 20.82 -4.18 -9.00
CA TYR A 111 21.99 -4.31 -8.15
C TYR A 111 23.13 -3.37 -8.58
N VAL A 112 23.66 -2.58 -7.64
CA VAL A 112 24.68 -1.52 -7.92
C VAL A 112 26.05 -1.75 -7.29
N GLY A 113 26.19 -2.60 -6.27
CA GLY A 113 27.48 -2.85 -5.61
C GLY A 113 27.37 -3.36 -4.16
N LYS A 114 28.48 -3.37 -3.44
CA LYS A 114 28.58 -3.83 -2.03
C LYS A 114 28.99 -2.69 -1.11
N LEU A 115 28.39 -2.61 0.07
CA LEU A 115 28.90 -1.80 1.18
C LEU A 115 30.05 -2.53 1.89
N VAL A 116 31.20 -1.88 2.00
CA VAL A 116 32.33 -2.33 2.82
C VAL A 116 31.98 -2.10 4.29
N GLY A 117 32.10 -3.14 5.11
CA GLY A 117 31.68 -3.09 6.52
C GLY A 117 31.53 -4.46 7.14
N ARG A 118 30.47 -4.66 7.92
CA ARG A 118 30.25 -5.92 8.67
C ARG A 118 30.14 -7.14 7.76
N TYR A 119 29.53 -7.00 6.58
CA TYR A 119 29.22 -8.12 5.68
C TYR A 119 30.26 -8.36 4.58
N TYR A 120 30.89 -7.32 4.05
CA TYR A 120 31.90 -7.42 2.99
C TYR A 120 33.16 -6.65 3.35
N ASP A 121 34.33 -7.22 3.05
CA ASP A 121 35.61 -6.56 3.27
C ASP A 121 35.95 -5.53 2.16
N GLY A 122 37.07 -4.82 2.31
CA GLY A 122 37.56 -3.82 1.35
C GLY A 122 37.99 -4.39 -0.01
N GLN A 123 37.89 -5.70 -0.23
CA GLN A 123 38.05 -6.38 -1.52
C GLN A 123 36.72 -6.97 -2.03
N GLY A 124 35.61 -6.66 -1.35
CA GLY A 124 34.27 -7.15 -1.68
C GLY A 124 34.00 -8.60 -1.31
N ASN A 125 34.89 -9.27 -0.57
CA ASN A 125 34.69 -10.67 -0.20
C ASN A 125 33.77 -10.77 1.02
N PRO A 126 32.93 -11.83 1.11
CA PRO A 126 32.11 -12.06 2.31
C PRO A 126 32.97 -12.26 3.55
N THR A 127 32.74 -11.44 4.58
CA THR A 127 33.45 -11.54 5.86
C THR A 127 33.11 -12.84 6.58
N LYS A 128 33.85 -13.15 7.66
CA LYS A 128 33.48 -14.23 8.59
C LYS A 128 32.07 -14.04 9.17
N TYR A 129 31.61 -12.80 9.33
CA TYR A 129 30.27 -12.49 9.81
C TYR A 129 29.20 -12.87 8.77
N MET A 130 29.37 -12.43 7.52
CA MET A 130 28.45 -12.77 6.42
C MET A 130 28.35 -14.28 6.19
N LYS A 131 29.49 -14.99 6.19
CA LYS A 131 29.51 -16.46 6.11
C LYS A 131 28.76 -17.13 7.27
N GLY A 132 28.82 -16.54 8.47
CA GLY A 132 28.06 -16.97 9.63
C GLY A 132 26.56 -16.69 9.52
N VAL A 133 26.17 -15.57 8.90
CA VAL A 133 24.77 -15.22 8.61
C VAL A 133 24.16 -16.17 7.60
N GLU A 134 24.84 -16.44 6.47
CA GLU A 134 24.40 -17.42 5.46
C GLU A 134 24.24 -18.83 6.07
N ALA A 135 25.24 -19.30 6.82
CA ALA A 135 25.16 -20.60 7.50
C ALA A 135 24.01 -20.67 8.53
N LYS A 136 23.68 -19.56 9.17
CA LYS A 136 22.60 -19.46 10.15
C LYS A 136 21.22 -19.37 9.49
N ALA A 137 21.08 -18.66 8.37
CA ALA A 137 19.87 -18.65 7.55
C ALA A 137 19.59 -20.04 6.95
N ALA A 138 20.62 -20.72 6.40
CA ALA A 138 20.53 -22.09 5.92
C ALA A 138 20.11 -23.08 7.03
N ARG A 139 20.65 -22.91 8.24
CA ARG A 139 20.19 -23.66 9.42
C ARG A 139 18.73 -23.33 9.77
N GLY A 140 18.30 -22.08 9.66
CA GLY A 140 16.91 -21.68 9.84
C GLY A 140 15.97 -22.38 8.86
N ALA A 141 16.34 -22.45 7.59
CA ALA A 141 15.58 -23.17 6.56
C ALA A 141 15.49 -24.67 6.88
N GLN A 142 16.63 -25.32 7.17
CA GLN A 142 16.67 -26.73 7.56
C GLN A 142 15.83 -27.05 8.79
N LEU A 143 15.79 -26.15 9.79
CA LEU A 143 14.97 -26.34 10.99
C LEU A 143 13.47 -26.18 10.69
N LEU A 144 13.07 -25.24 9.83
CA LEU A 144 11.68 -25.09 9.38
C LEU A 144 11.22 -26.27 8.52
N ASP A 145 12.03 -26.71 7.54
CA ASP A 145 11.72 -27.88 6.72
C ASP A 145 11.59 -29.14 7.59
N LYS A 146 12.49 -29.32 8.55
CA LYS A 146 12.41 -30.42 9.51
C LYS A 146 11.17 -30.28 10.41
N GLN A 147 10.82 -29.09 10.90
CA GLN A 147 9.59 -28.87 11.66
C GLN A 147 8.37 -29.23 10.82
N LYS A 148 8.29 -28.78 9.56
CA LYS A 148 7.20 -29.10 8.65
C LYS A 148 7.08 -30.61 8.40
N ILE A 149 8.20 -31.33 8.27
CA ILE A 149 8.21 -32.79 8.13
C ILE A 149 7.76 -33.49 9.42
N GLU A 150 8.20 -33.05 10.59
CA GLU A 150 7.77 -33.62 11.88
C GLU A 150 6.29 -33.30 12.17
N GLU A 151 5.84 -32.09 11.86
CA GLU A 151 4.43 -31.69 12.04
C GLU A 151 3.52 -32.43 11.05
N ALA A 152 3.94 -32.67 9.81
CA ALA A 152 3.17 -33.46 8.83
C ALA A 152 2.96 -34.94 9.20
N LYS A 153 3.67 -35.48 10.20
CA LYS A 153 3.44 -36.85 10.72
C LYS A 153 2.17 -36.98 11.56
N LEU A 154 1.63 -35.86 12.04
CA LEU A 154 0.44 -35.82 12.91
C LEU A 154 -0.54 -34.78 12.34
N PRO A 155 -1.75 -35.19 11.90
CA PRO A 155 -2.71 -34.25 11.33
C PRO A 155 -2.97 -33.05 12.25
N SER A 156 -3.07 -31.86 11.70
CA SER A 156 -3.53 -30.67 12.43
C SER A 156 -5.01 -30.85 12.81
N CYS A 157 -5.40 -30.32 13.98
CA CYS A 157 -6.82 -30.15 14.28
C CYS A 157 -7.40 -29.06 13.39
N ASN A 158 -8.68 -29.20 13.08
CA ASN A 158 -9.49 -28.08 12.61
C ASN A 158 -9.77 -27.15 13.81
N SER A 159 -9.98 -25.87 13.54
CA SER A 159 -10.26 -24.88 14.58
C SER A 159 -11.26 -23.85 14.11
N ARG A 160 -12.23 -23.52 14.96
CA ARG A 160 -13.14 -22.38 14.84
C ARG A 160 -12.97 -21.49 16.06
N TRP A 161 -13.35 -20.22 15.96
CA TRP A 161 -13.37 -19.31 17.10
C TRP A 161 -14.61 -18.44 17.01
N SER A 162 -15.31 -18.28 18.12
CA SER A 162 -16.41 -17.32 18.26
C SER A 162 -16.24 -16.53 19.57
N GLN A 163 -16.87 -15.36 19.65
CA GLN A 163 -16.78 -14.51 20.83
C GLN A 163 -17.49 -15.11 22.05
N ASP A 164 -18.55 -15.91 21.83
CA ASP A 164 -19.40 -16.48 22.88
C ASP A 164 -18.97 -17.89 23.32
N GLU A 165 -18.50 -18.74 22.39
CA GLU A 165 -18.06 -20.13 22.68
C GLU A 165 -16.53 -20.23 22.86
N GLY A 166 -15.80 -19.16 22.52
CA GLY A 166 -14.34 -19.13 22.49
C GLY A 166 -13.75 -19.83 21.26
N GLY A 167 -12.47 -20.19 21.35
CA GLY A 167 -11.89 -21.12 20.39
C GLY A 167 -12.43 -22.53 20.62
N GLU A 168 -12.70 -23.28 19.57
CA GLU A 168 -12.94 -24.72 19.59
C GLU A 168 -12.04 -25.42 18.56
N VAL A 169 -11.55 -26.62 18.88
CA VAL A 169 -10.81 -27.46 17.94
C VAL A 169 -11.39 -28.87 17.88
N TRP A 170 -11.43 -29.45 16.68
CA TRP A 170 -11.89 -30.82 16.45
C TRP A 170 -11.00 -31.54 15.45
N CYS A 171 -11.32 -32.82 15.23
CA CYS A 171 -10.62 -33.71 14.33
C CYS A 171 -11.65 -34.53 13.56
N ASP A 172 -11.52 -34.62 12.24
CA ASP A 172 -12.45 -35.39 11.41
C ASP A 172 -12.26 -36.90 11.63
N VAL A 173 -11.03 -37.30 12.00
CA VAL A 173 -10.69 -38.64 12.49
C VAL A 173 -9.87 -38.52 13.77
N GLY A 174 -10.34 -39.16 14.85
CA GLY A 174 -9.68 -39.17 16.15
C GLY A 174 -10.08 -38.00 17.07
N HIS A 175 -9.19 -37.63 18.00
CA HIS A 175 -9.45 -36.61 19.01
C HIS A 175 -8.32 -35.57 19.08
N PRO A 176 -8.65 -34.28 19.31
CA PRO A 176 -7.66 -33.22 19.41
C PRO A 176 -6.82 -33.34 20.68
N ARG A 177 -5.50 -33.22 20.55
CA ARG A 177 -4.55 -33.11 21.68
C ARG A 177 -3.57 -31.99 21.44
N MET A 178 -3.25 -31.28 22.51
CA MET A 178 -2.20 -30.27 22.50
C MET A 178 -0.84 -30.95 22.62
N VAL A 179 -0.01 -30.75 21.61
CA VAL A 179 1.35 -31.29 21.53
C VAL A 179 2.36 -30.15 21.45
N GLN A 180 3.51 -30.33 22.10
CA GLN A 180 4.62 -29.39 21.97
C GLN A 180 5.17 -29.43 20.55
N ARG A 181 5.45 -28.26 19.95
CA ARG A 181 6.14 -28.19 18.65
C ARG A 181 7.61 -28.65 18.85
N PRO A 182 8.05 -29.82 18.35
CA PRO A 182 9.27 -30.48 18.86
C PRO A 182 10.58 -29.73 18.59
N LEU A 183 10.59 -28.77 17.67
CA LEU A 183 11.75 -27.98 17.29
C LEU A 183 11.63 -26.50 17.66
N GLU A 184 10.49 -26.06 18.21
CA GLU A 184 10.20 -24.63 18.44
C GLU A 184 11.24 -23.96 19.35
N ILE A 185 11.66 -24.64 20.43
CA ILE A 185 12.66 -24.12 21.36
C ILE A 185 13.99 -23.86 20.63
N ALA A 186 14.33 -24.68 19.64
CA ALA A 186 15.53 -24.51 18.81
C ALA A 186 15.37 -23.45 17.70
N LEU A 187 14.15 -22.98 17.46
CA LEU A 187 13.76 -22.03 16.41
C LEU A 187 13.53 -20.61 16.95
N THR A 188 12.84 -20.48 18.09
CA THR A 188 12.40 -19.19 18.68
C THR A 188 12.94 -18.96 20.10
N GLY A 189 13.55 -19.97 20.73
CA GLY A 189 13.91 -19.95 22.15
C GLY A 189 12.72 -20.04 23.11
N LYS A 190 11.49 -20.14 22.59
CA LYS A 190 10.25 -20.23 23.37
C LYS A 190 9.58 -21.59 23.17
N MET A 191 8.85 -22.03 24.20
CA MET A 191 7.94 -23.17 24.10
C MET A 191 6.64 -22.72 23.46
N SER A 192 6.21 -23.37 22.38
CA SER A 192 4.85 -23.26 21.87
C SER A 192 4.24 -24.66 21.66
N LYS A 193 2.91 -24.72 21.71
CA LYS A 193 2.11 -25.92 21.50
C LYS A 193 1.28 -25.74 20.23
N ARG A 194 0.90 -26.85 19.60
CA ARG A 194 -0.13 -26.89 18.55
C ARG A 194 -1.14 -27.98 18.86
N CYS A 195 -2.33 -27.88 18.28
CA CYS A 195 -3.26 -28.99 18.27
C CYS A 195 -2.86 -30.02 17.19
N ALA A 196 -2.97 -31.30 17.50
CA ALA A 196 -2.87 -32.40 16.55
C ALA A 196 -3.90 -33.51 16.86
N CYS A 197 -4.31 -34.25 15.84
CA CYS A 197 -5.30 -35.33 15.96
C CYS A 197 -4.65 -36.68 16.25
N PHE A 198 -5.25 -37.43 17.18
CA PHE A 198 -4.80 -38.76 17.61
C PHE A 198 -5.95 -39.76 17.63
N GLU A 199 -5.70 -41.00 17.23
CA GLU A 199 -6.68 -42.08 17.36
C GLU A 199 -6.98 -42.40 18.83
N GLU A 200 -8.17 -42.97 19.11
CA GLU A 200 -8.59 -43.36 20.47
C GLU A 200 -7.58 -44.31 21.15
N SER A 201 -6.96 -45.20 20.37
CA SER A 201 -5.91 -46.12 20.80
C SER A 201 -4.63 -45.43 21.30
N GLN A 202 -4.38 -44.19 20.87
CA GLN A 202 -3.15 -43.43 21.10
C GLN A 202 -3.26 -42.45 22.29
N LEU A 203 -4.47 -42.22 22.82
CA LEU A 203 -4.74 -41.17 23.81
C LEU A 203 -4.05 -41.38 25.17
N ASN A 204 -3.59 -42.59 25.45
CA ASN A 204 -2.88 -42.94 26.69
C ASN A 204 -1.36 -42.65 26.63
N GLN A 205 -0.86 -42.04 25.55
CA GLN A 205 0.56 -41.69 25.45
C GLN A 205 0.94 -40.53 26.42
N PRO A 206 2.09 -40.63 27.13
CA PRO A 206 2.55 -39.56 28.01
C PRO A 206 2.80 -38.25 27.24
N GLY A 207 2.35 -37.12 27.80
CA GLY A 207 2.56 -35.79 27.23
C GLY A 207 1.48 -35.31 26.26
N LEU A 208 0.43 -36.10 26.00
CA LEU A 208 -0.76 -35.64 25.28
C LEU A 208 -1.70 -34.88 26.23
N GLU A 209 -1.68 -33.55 26.15
CA GLU A 209 -2.63 -32.73 26.89
C GLU A 209 -3.98 -32.69 26.16
N LYS A 210 -5.10 -32.83 26.90
CA LYS A 210 -6.41 -32.51 26.33
C LYS A 210 -6.42 -31.02 26.00
N TRP A 211 -6.89 -30.68 24.80
CA TRP A 211 -7.26 -29.31 24.53
C TRP A 211 -8.40 -28.92 25.50
N LYS A 212 -8.20 -27.82 26.21
CA LYS A 212 -9.21 -27.15 27.03
C LYS A 212 -9.48 -25.81 26.36
N ALA A 213 -10.74 -25.44 26.17
CA ALA A 213 -11.10 -24.03 26.12
C ALA A 213 -10.60 -23.41 27.45
N GLU A 214 -9.98 -22.24 27.40
CA GLU A 214 -9.46 -21.57 28.60
C GLU A 214 -10.59 -20.90 29.41
N THR A 215 -11.52 -21.70 29.93
CA THR A 215 -12.30 -21.31 31.09
C THR A 215 -11.38 -21.32 32.32
N MET A 216 -11.10 -20.13 32.87
CA MET A 216 -10.21 -19.93 34.01
C MET A 216 -10.80 -20.39 35.36
N GLU A 217 -11.13 -21.68 35.48
CA GLU A 217 -11.35 -22.30 36.79
C GLU A 217 -10.00 -22.65 37.44
N LYS A 218 -9.58 -21.84 38.41
CA LYS A 218 -8.38 -22.09 39.23
C LYS A 218 -8.72 -23.08 40.35
N GLU A 219 -8.23 -24.31 40.20
CA GLU A 219 -8.06 -25.20 41.37
C GLU A 219 -7.09 -24.56 42.39
N GLU A 220 -7.39 -24.73 43.67
CA GLU A 220 -6.68 -24.10 44.77
C GLU A 220 -5.28 -24.71 45.00
N GLY A 221 -4.31 -23.87 45.40
CA GLY A 221 -3.09 -24.34 46.05
C GLY A 221 -1.77 -23.88 45.41
N GLY A 222 -1.31 -22.67 45.74
CA GLY A 222 0.06 -22.25 45.39
C GLY A 222 0.26 -20.75 45.36
N VAL A 223 0.54 -20.14 46.53
CA VAL A 223 0.74 -18.69 46.65
C VAL A 223 1.95 -18.21 45.84
N LYS A 224 1.69 -17.48 44.75
CA LYS A 224 2.58 -16.42 44.25
C LYS A 224 1.73 -15.22 43.81
N GLN A 225 1.87 -14.12 44.56
CA GLN A 225 1.20 -12.86 44.27
C GLN A 225 1.81 -12.22 43.02
N ARG A 226 1.17 -12.47 41.88
CA ARG A 226 1.26 -11.64 40.68
C ARG A 226 -0.11 -10.99 40.51
N MET A 227 -0.18 -9.68 40.33
CA MET A 227 -1.45 -9.02 40.02
C MET A 227 -1.97 -9.63 38.71
N VAL A 228 -3.07 -10.38 38.80
CA VAL A 228 -3.82 -10.86 37.64
C VAL A 228 -4.91 -9.84 37.41
N MET A 229 -4.75 -9.04 36.35
CA MET A 229 -5.83 -8.23 35.84
C MET A 229 -6.93 -9.15 35.30
N SER A 230 -8.17 -8.73 35.41
CA SER A 230 -9.34 -9.49 34.96
C SER A 230 -9.44 -9.53 33.43
N ASP A 231 -10.11 -10.54 32.89
CA ASP A 231 -10.27 -10.71 31.44
C ASP A 231 -11.01 -9.52 30.79
N GLU A 232 -11.90 -8.86 31.55
CA GLU A 232 -12.56 -7.61 31.13
C GLU A 232 -11.60 -6.40 31.10
N GLU A 233 -10.62 -6.32 32.00
CA GLU A 233 -9.60 -5.27 31.95
C GLU A 233 -8.65 -5.46 30.77
N GLU A 234 -8.32 -6.71 30.40
CA GLU A 234 -7.50 -7.02 29.22
C GLU A 234 -8.29 -6.77 27.91
N LYS A 235 -9.57 -7.15 27.85
CA LYS A 235 -10.48 -6.81 26.74
C LYS A 235 -10.62 -5.29 26.59
N SER A 236 -10.79 -4.56 27.68
CA SER A 236 -10.84 -3.09 27.68
C SER A 236 -9.52 -2.46 27.24
N ARG A 237 -8.36 -3.04 27.62
CA ARG A 237 -7.05 -2.61 27.13
C ARG A 237 -6.88 -2.82 25.64
N ARG A 238 -7.31 -3.97 25.12
CA ARG A 238 -7.20 -4.28 23.68
C ARG A 238 -8.04 -3.33 22.83
N LEU A 239 -9.29 -3.09 23.21
CA LEU A 239 -10.18 -2.14 22.52
C LEU A 239 -9.59 -0.71 22.51
N LYS A 240 -9.02 -0.26 23.64
CA LYS A 240 -8.34 1.05 23.71
C LYS A 240 -7.08 1.12 22.86
N LEU A 241 -6.38 0.00 22.66
CA LEU A 241 -5.21 -0.07 21.77
C LEU A 241 -5.63 -0.06 20.29
N GLU A 242 -6.69 -0.78 19.95
CA GLU A 242 -7.31 -0.78 18.61
C GLU A 242 -7.78 0.65 18.24
N GLU A 243 -8.55 1.31 19.10
CA GLU A 243 -8.98 2.71 18.96
C GLU A 243 -7.79 3.68 18.84
N ALA A 244 -6.75 3.51 19.65
CA ALA A 244 -5.54 4.35 19.60
C ALA A 244 -4.77 4.19 18.28
N LEU A 245 -4.66 2.97 17.75
CA LEU A 245 -4.05 2.69 16.45
C LEU A 245 -4.89 3.25 15.29
N GLU A 246 -6.21 3.20 15.41
CA GLU A 246 -7.13 3.79 14.44
C GLU A 246 -7.00 5.32 14.40
N ILE A 247 -7.00 6.00 15.55
CA ILE A 247 -6.75 7.45 15.64
C ILE A 247 -5.36 7.81 15.06
N GLN A 248 -4.33 6.99 15.33
CA GLN A 248 -3.00 7.19 14.75
C GLN A 248 -3.02 7.06 13.22
N SER A 249 -3.74 6.06 12.69
CA SER A 249 -3.93 5.86 11.26
C SER A 249 -4.67 7.05 10.63
N LEU A 250 -5.78 7.49 11.22
CA LEU A 250 -6.59 8.60 10.73
C LEU A 250 -5.79 9.93 10.73
N ARG A 251 -5.05 10.25 11.79
CA ARG A 251 -4.14 11.41 11.84
C ARG A 251 -3.09 11.38 10.74
N ARG A 252 -2.51 10.21 10.42
CA ARG A 252 -1.56 10.02 9.32
C ARG A 252 -2.21 10.25 7.95
N ILE A 253 -3.46 9.81 7.77
CA ILE A 253 -4.22 9.96 6.52
C ILE A 253 -4.63 11.42 6.29
N ILE A 254 -5.10 12.11 7.33
CA ILE A 254 -5.37 13.55 7.29
C ILE A 254 -4.07 14.31 6.97
N SER A 255 -2.95 13.96 7.62
CA SER A 255 -1.64 14.55 7.31
C SER A 255 -1.23 14.32 5.84
N ALA A 256 -1.54 13.16 5.24
CA ALA A 256 -1.28 12.90 3.82
C ALA A 256 -2.11 13.80 2.88
N TYR A 257 -3.37 14.08 3.21
CA TYR A 257 -4.18 15.06 2.49
C TYR A 257 -3.63 16.48 2.66
N LEU A 258 -3.26 16.89 3.88
CA LEU A 258 -2.69 18.21 4.16
C LEU A 258 -1.35 18.45 3.44
N ASN A 259 -0.50 17.42 3.29
CA ASN A 259 0.80 17.48 2.60
C ASN A 259 0.71 17.36 1.06
N TYR A 260 -0.47 17.12 0.48
CA TYR A 260 -0.64 17.06 -0.98
C TYR A 260 -0.11 18.29 -1.75
N PRO A 261 -0.36 19.55 -1.31
CA PRO A 261 0.05 20.74 -2.06
C PRO A 261 1.57 20.82 -2.19
N ASP A 262 2.30 20.62 -1.09
CA ASP A 262 3.75 20.75 -1.03
C ASP A 262 4.46 19.63 -1.81
N ALA A 263 3.97 18.39 -1.66
CA ALA A 263 4.48 17.26 -2.43
C ALA A 263 4.24 17.42 -3.95
N ALA A 264 3.14 18.05 -4.35
CA ALA A 264 2.85 18.36 -5.75
C ALA A 264 3.68 19.55 -6.27
N GLU A 265 3.92 20.57 -5.45
CA GLU A 265 4.80 21.69 -5.78
C GLU A 265 6.26 21.23 -5.95
N GLU A 266 6.76 20.33 -5.10
CA GLU A 266 8.12 19.80 -5.23
C GLU A 266 8.28 18.99 -6.52
N ASP A 267 7.26 18.26 -6.97
CA ASP A 267 7.28 17.63 -8.29
C ASP A 267 7.46 18.67 -9.42
N VAL A 268 6.72 19.78 -9.39
CA VAL A 268 6.86 20.88 -10.37
C VAL A 268 8.24 21.53 -10.27
N SER A 269 8.71 21.80 -9.05
CA SER A 269 10.03 22.36 -8.78
C SER A 269 11.16 21.45 -9.27
N ARG A 270 11.03 20.12 -9.16
CA ARG A 270 11.95 19.15 -9.77
C ARG A 270 11.97 19.21 -11.30
N TYR A 271 10.82 19.39 -11.96
CA TYR A 271 10.78 19.58 -13.42
C TYR A 271 11.39 20.92 -13.84
N GLU A 272 11.16 21.98 -13.06
CA GLU A 272 11.74 23.30 -13.31
C GLU A 272 13.26 23.29 -13.09
N ARG A 273 13.76 22.66 -12.03
CA ARG A 273 15.19 22.38 -11.79
C ARG A 273 15.82 21.62 -12.96
N SER A 274 15.07 20.67 -13.56
CA SER A 274 15.53 19.88 -14.71
C SER A 274 15.56 20.71 -16.01
N PHE A 275 14.52 21.51 -16.29
CA PHE A 275 14.48 22.45 -17.42
C PHE A 275 15.60 23.51 -17.34
N ARG A 276 15.87 24.04 -16.13
CA ARG A 276 16.97 25.00 -15.90
C ARG A 276 18.35 24.43 -16.26
N LYS A 277 18.57 23.11 -16.19
CA LYS A 277 19.82 22.44 -16.59
C LYS A 277 20.01 22.29 -18.11
N LEU A 278 18.97 22.51 -18.92
CA LEU A 278 19.06 22.37 -20.38
C LEU A 278 19.94 23.46 -21.05
N PRO A 279 20.64 23.14 -22.16
CA PRO A 279 21.33 24.13 -22.99
C PRO A 279 20.37 25.22 -23.51
N PRO A 280 20.84 26.46 -23.77
CA PRO A 280 19.99 27.55 -24.26
C PRO A 280 19.22 27.20 -25.55
N ALA A 281 19.85 26.52 -26.51
CA ALA A 281 19.21 26.07 -27.74
C ALA A 281 18.03 25.11 -27.49
N HIS A 282 18.15 24.21 -26.49
CA HIS A 282 17.06 23.27 -26.15
C HIS A 282 15.93 23.99 -25.39
N LYS A 283 16.25 24.98 -24.55
CA LYS A 283 15.25 25.83 -23.89
C LYS A 283 14.44 26.66 -24.90
N ALA A 284 15.06 27.12 -25.99
CA ALA A 284 14.38 27.85 -27.06
C ALA A 284 13.32 26.98 -27.77
N LEU A 285 13.62 25.69 -28.01
CA LEU A 285 12.65 24.71 -28.56
C LEU A 285 11.49 24.40 -27.59
N LEU A 286 11.71 24.56 -26.29
CA LEU A 286 10.74 24.27 -25.22
C LEU A 286 10.28 25.54 -24.49
N SER A 287 10.20 26.66 -25.21
CA SER A 287 9.95 28.01 -24.65
C SER A 287 8.63 28.17 -23.88
N HIS A 288 7.66 27.27 -24.08
CA HIS A 288 6.38 27.24 -23.37
C HIS A 288 6.46 26.62 -21.96
N TYR A 289 7.53 25.89 -21.61
CA TYR A 289 7.63 25.16 -20.34
C TYR A 289 7.50 26.04 -19.07
N PRO A 290 8.07 27.25 -19.00
CA PRO A 290 7.84 28.15 -17.85
C PRO A 290 6.36 28.48 -17.62
N GLN A 291 5.58 28.66 -18.69
CA GLN A 291 4.13 28.86 -18.61
C GLN A 291 3.41 27.55 -18.22
N LYS A 292 3.88 26.39 -18.70
CA LYS A 292 3.39 25.07 -18.28
C LYS A 292 3.54 24.87 -16.77
N PHE A 293 4.69 25.20 -16.19
CA PHE A 293 4.91 25.10 -14.74
C PHE A 293 3.94 26.01 -13.95
N GLN A 294 3.73 27.25 -14.41
CA GLN A 294 2.72 28.14 -13.81
C GLN A 294 1.29 27.58 -13.91
N ARG A 295 0.93 26.93 -15.03
CA ARG A 295 -0.37 26.24 -15.17
C ARG A 295 -0.50 25.06 -14.22
N LEU A 296 0.54 24.21 -14.09
CA LEU A 296 0.57 23.10 -13.13
C LEU A 296 0.30 23.59 -11.70
N ARG A 297 0.97 24.66 -11.26
CA ARG A 297 0.77 25.26 -9.92
C ARG A 297 -0.67 25.72 -9.68
N ARG A 298 -1.32 26.32 -10.68
CA ARG A 298 -2.75 26.68 -10.60
C ARG A 298 -3.64 25.44 -10.47
N CYS A 299 -3.36 24.38 -11.23
CA CYS A 299 -4.08 23.11 -11.13
C CYS A 299 -3.89 22.43 -9.76
N ILE A 300 -2.68 22.50 -9.19
CA ILE A 300 -2.41 22.04 -7.81
C ILE A 300 -3.27 22.81 -6.82
N ALA A 301 -3.27 24.15 -6.87
CA ALA A 301 -4.06 24.99 -5.98
C ALA A 301 -5.58 24.68 -6.03
N VAL A 302 -6.12 24.38 -7.21
CA VAL A 302 -7.53 23.97 -7.35
C VAL A 302 -7.79 22.59 -6.72
N ASN A 303 -6.90 21.61 -6.92
CA ASN A 303 -7.01 20.31 -6.25
C ASN A 303 -6.90 20.45 -4.72
N SER A 304 -5.99 21.31 -4.24
CA SER A 304 -5.83 21.60 -2.81
C SER A 304 -7.08 22.25 -2.22
N HIS A 305 -7.75 23.15 -2.96
CA HIS A 305 -9.00 23.75 -2.52
C HIS A 305 -10.11 22.70 -2.33
N PHE A 306 -10.26 21.77 -3.27
CA PHE A 306 -11.18 20.62 -3.13
C PHE A 306 -10.82 19.75 -1.91
N ILE A 307 -9.54 19.40 -1.74
CA ILE A 307 -9.07 18.59 -0.60
C ILE A 307 -9.34 19.29 0.74
N PHE A 308 -9.11 20.60 0.84
CA PHE A 308 -9.37 21.34 2.07
C PHE A 308 -10.87 21.50 2.36
N GLY A 309 -11.72 21.71 1.35
CA GLY A 309 -13.18 21.68 1.53
C GLY A 309 -13.67 20.32 2.05
N MET A 310 -13.14 19.23 1.48
CA MET A 310 -13.39 17.86 1.92
C MET A 310 -12.94 17.62 3.37
N LEU A 311 -11.75 18.08 3.77
CA LEU A 311 -11.27 17.95 5.15
C LEU A 311 -12.03 18.85 6.15
N GLN A 312 -12.48 20.03 5.74
CA GLN A 312 -13.27 20.95 6.58
C GLN A 312 -14.67 20.41 6.88
N ALA A 313 -15.23 19.64 5.95
CA ALA A 313 -16.52 18.96 6.08
C ALA A 313 -16.42 17.58 6.76
N PHE A 314 -15.21 17.04 6.94
CA PHE A 314 -15.03 15.73 7.55
C PHE A 314 -15.19 15.79 9.07
N GLU A 315 -16.21 15.11 9.57
CA GLU A 315 -16.41 14.83 10.99
C GLU A 315 -15.78 13.47 11.34
N PRO A 316 -14.69 13.42 12.13
CA PRO A 316 -14.06 12.16 12.52
C PRO A 316 -15.00 11.29 13.37
N PRO A 317 -15.05 9.97 13.17
CA PRO A 317 -15.88 9.07 13.99
C PRO A 317 -15.35 8.86 15.42
N LEU A 318 -14.12 9.30 15.70
CA LEU A 318 -13.41 9.14 16.98
C LEU A 318 -12.92 10.49 17.50
N ASP A 319 -12.82 10.64 18.81
CA ASP A 319 -12.26 11.85 19.42
C ASP A 319 -10.74 11.91 19.22
N MET A 320 -10.31 12.72 18.26
CA MET A 320 -8.90 12.94 17.95
C MET A 320 -8.23 14.00 18.84
N SER A 321 -8.86 14.48 19.92
CA SER A 321 -8.28 15.52 20.79
C SER A 321 -7.26 15.00 21.82
N GLY A 322 -7.26 13.69 22.13
CA GLY A 322 -6.37 13.09 23.12
C GLY A 322 -4.89 12.95 22.69
N ASP A 323 -3.96 13.31 23.59
CA ASP A 323 -2.57 12.87 23.50
C ASP A 323 -2.46 11.39 23.89
N ILE A 324 -2.22 10.53 22.90
CA ILE A 324 -2.10 9.08 23.08
C ILE A 324 -0.69 8.74 23.60
N ASP A 325 -0.43 9.01 24.88
CA ASP A 325 0.80 8.62 25.57
C ASP A 325 0.82 7.12 25.89
N LEU A 326 1.20 6.30 24.89
CA LEU A 326 1.41 4.85 25.04
C LEU A 326 2.59 4.47 25.95
N SER A 327 3.27 5.44 26.60
CA SER A 327 4.51 5.19 27.37
C SER A 327 4.33 5.11 28.90
N ARG A 328 3.10 5.28 29.42
CA ARG A 328 2.82 5.24 30.87
C ARG A 328 2.26 3.92 31.37
N ASP A 329 3.16 2.95 31.56
CA ASP A 329 2.93 1.84 32.48
C ASP A 329 4.26 1.39 33.14
N ALA A 330 4.83 2.28 33.96
CA ALA A 330 6.04 2.04 34.74
C ALA A 330 5.80 2.30 36.23
N HIS A 331 5.29 1.26 36.91
CA HIS A 331 5.22 0.99 38.36
C HIS A 331 4.88 2.11 39.38
N PRO A 332 3.94 1.87 40.32
CA PRO A 332 3.66 2.78 41.43
C PRO A 332 4.77 2.80 42.48
N GLU A 333 4.78 3.87 43.27
CA GLU A 333 5.84 4.26 44.20
C GLU A 333 6.18 3.22 45.28
N HIS A 334 7.47 3.17 45.64
CA HIS A 334 7.91 2.88 47.00
C HIS A 334 9.00 3.87 47.41
N GLY A 335 8.62 4.86 48.20
CA GLY A 335 9.56 5.84 48.75
C GLY A 335 10.34 5.27 49.93
N GLN A 336 11.66 5.37 49.89
CA GLN A 336 12.48 5.53 51.09
C GLN A 336 13.53 6.60 50.84
N ARG A 337 13.78 7.40 51.89
CA ARG A 337 14.70 8.54 51.87
C ARG A 337 16.14 8.06 51.78
N ASP A 338 17.00 8.85 51.15
CA ASP A 338 18.12 9.41 51.89
C ASP A 338 18.60 10.76 51.34
N HIS A 339 19.02 11.63 52.24
CA HIS A 339 19.60 12.94 51.92
C HIS A 339 21.05 12.78 51.48
N PHE A 340 21.46 13.40 50.38
CA PHE A 340 22.78 14.05 50.33
C PHE A 340 22.75 15.33 49.50
N VAL A 341 23.27 16.40 50.11
CA VAL A 341 23.50 17.70 49.50
C VAL A 341 24.90 17.70 48.88
N SER A 342 25.07 18.23 47.67
CA SER A 342 26.34 18.83 47.29
C SER A 342 26.19 19.95 46.26
N GLU A 343 26.90 21.03 46.56
CA GLU A 343 26.97 22.34 45.94
C GLU A 343 27.39 22.32 44.45
N GLY A 344 27.00 23.36 43.71
CA GLY A 344 27.42 23.55 42.31
C GLY A 344 28.64 24.46 42.15
N ILE A 345 29.30 24.40 40.98
CA ILE A 345 30.37 25.34 40.58
C ILE A 345 30.20 25.78 39.11
N ASN A 346 29.88 27.07 38.97
CA ASN A 346 30.27 28.09 37.98
C ASN A 346 30.85 27.78 36.57
N ALA A 347 30.43 28.69 35.66
CA ALA A 347 31.15 29.37 34.56
C ALA A 347 31.25 28.70 33.18
N CYS A 348 30.57 29.17 32.11
CA CYS A 348 30.70 30.44 31.35
C CYS A 348 31.72 30.41 30.17
N PRO A 349 31.59 31.28 29.12
CA PRO A 349 31.79 30.86 27.71
C PRO A 349 32.81 31.70 26.88
N CYS A 350 33.12 31.22 25.67
CA CYS A 350 33.53 32.00 24.47
C CYS A 350 33.52 31.07 23.23
N GLU A 351 32.88 31.40 22.10
CA GLU A 351 33.34 32.27 20.98
C GLU A 351 34.66 31.88 20.29
N SER A 352 34.59 31.49 19.01
CA SER A 352 35.35 32.10 17.88
C SER A 352 35.26 31.29 16.58
N ALA A 353 35.11 31.98 15.45
CA ALA A 353 35.20 31.42 14.09
C ALA A 353 36.60 31.65 13.47
N PRO A 354 36.80 31.63 12.14
CA PRO A 354 37.12 30.43 11.37
C PRO A 354 38.52 30.48 10.73
N LEU A 355 39.02 29.36 10.17
CA LEU A 355 40.26 29.34 9.39
C LEU A 355 40.07 28.80 7.96
N ARG A 356 40.52 29.60 6.99
CA ARG A 356 40.78 29.19 5.60
C ARG A 356 42.09 28.39 5.54
N ILE A 357 42.17 27.43 4.62
CA ILE A 357 43.45 27.00 4.02
C ILE A 357 43.27 26.96 2.50
N THR A 358 44.29 27.44 1.78
CA THR A 358 44.40 27.49 0.32
C THR A 358 45.69 26.80 -0.16
N CYS A 359 45.78 26.54 -1.47
CA CYS A 359 46.95 26.03 -2.23
C CYS A 359 47.22 24.51 -2.17
N SER A 360 47.74 23.84 -3.21
CA SER A 360 47.86 24.18 -4.65
C SER A 360 48.43 23.00 -5.47
N VAL A 361 47.94 22.81 -6.72
CA VAL A 361 48.64 22.37 -7.96
C VAL A 361 49.65 21.18 -7.88
N SER A 362 49.48 20.10 -8.65
CA SER A 362 50.19 19.87 -9.94
C SER A 362 49.93 18.47 -10.56
N GLY A 363 50.22 18.29 -11.87
CA GLY A 363 50.31 16.99 -12.57
C GLY A 363 49.12 16.65 -13.50
N GLN A 364 48.96 17.28 -14.67
CA GLN A 364 49.54 16.86 -15.97
C GLN A 364 49.43 15.36 -16.30
N HIS A 365 48.59 15.04 -17.30
CA HIS A 365 49.00 14.27 -18.49
C HIS A 365 48.10 14.62 -19.67
N ALA A 366 48.68 14.71 -20.87
CA ALA A 366 48.00 15.17 -22.08
C ALA A 366 47.71 14.02 -23.06
N CYS A 367 46.76 14.24 -23.97
CA CYS A 367 46.93 13.97 -25.40
C CYS A 367 45.99 14.87 -26.19
N ALA A 368 46.43 15.33 -27.36
CA ALA A 368 45.75 16.32 -28.19
C ALA A 368 45.58 15.77 -29.61
N GLU A 369 44.59 16.29 -30.34
CA GLU A 369 44.65 16.40 -31.80
C GLU A 369 43.76 17.56 -32.28
N GLY A 370 44.36 18.53 -32.96
CA GLY A 370 43.67 19.47 -33.85
C GLY A 370 43.81 18.99 -35.30
N ILE A 371 43.32 19.68 -36.34
CA ILE A 371 43.72 21.04 -36.74
C ILE A 371 42.84 21.48 -37.95
N ASN A 372 42.34 22.73 -37.97
CA ASN A 372 42.42 23.73 -39.09
C ASN A 372 41.33 24.82 -39.06
N ASP A 373 41.63 25.90 -38.35
CA ASP A 373 41.78 27.28 -38.87
C ASP A 373 40.95 27.76 -40.10
N THR A 374 40.13 28.83 -39.94
CA THR A 374 40.43 30.15 -40.56
C THR A 374 39.50 31.33 -40.15
N ARG A 375 40.11 32.34 -39.51
CA ARG A 375 39.95 33.82 -39.66
C ARG A 375 38.56 34.53 -39.75
N ARG A 376 38.29 35.31 -38.68
CA ARG A 376 38.23 36.81 -38.64
C ARG A 376 37.15 37.56 -39.48
N SER A 377 36.23 38.29 -38.81
CA SER A 377 36.36 39.75 -38.52
C SER A 377 35.03 40.51 -38.24
N SER A 378 35.08 41.41 -37.25
CA SER A 378 34.34 42.69 -37.05
C SER A 378 32.80 42.84 -37.23
N ALA A 379 32.21 43.50 -36.22
CA ALA A 379 30.86 44.07 -36.12
C ALA A 379 30.71 45.38 -36.98
N PRO A 380 29.61 46.20 -36.95
CA PRO A 380 28.79 46.58 -35.78
C PRO A 380 27.26 46.71 -35.97
N GLU A 381 26.60 47.11 -34.87
CA GLU A 381 25.18 47.46 -34.70
C GLU A 381 24.76 48.74 -35.43
N VAL A 382 23.45 48.92 -35.68
CA VAL A 382 22.78 50.22 -35.84
C VAL A 382 21.35 50.15 -35.29
N ASP A 383 21.06 50.92 -34.23
CA ASP A 383 19.70 51.28 -33.81
C ASP A 383 19.17 52.48 -34.62
N ILE A 384 17.88 52.48 -34.99
CA ILE A 384 17.12 53.70 -35.32
C ILE A 384 15.66 53.57 -34.86
N GLU A 385 15.24 54.43 -33.92
CA GLU A 385 13.83 54.77 -33.69
C GLU A 385 13.37 55.87 -34.65
N SER A 386 12.10 55.86 -35.10
CA SER A 386 11.29 57.09 -35.24
C SER A 386 9.82 56.84 -35.66
N HIS A 387 8.92 56.90 -34.68
CA HIS A 387 7.75 57.80 -34.62
C HIS A 387 6.88 58.18 -35.86
N HIS A 388 5.56 57.92 -35.66
CA HIS A 388 4.39 58.81 -35.82
C HIS A 388 3.33 58.64 -36.96
N ASN A 389 2.09 58.40 -36.48
CA ASN A 389 0.76 58.87 -36.96
C ASN A 389 0.18 58.24 -38.26
N SER A 390 -1.11 57.89 -38.37
CA SER A 390 -2.32 58.22 -37.56
C SER A 390 -3.55 57.33 -37.91
N ASN A 391 -4.50 57.19 -36.97
CA ASN A 391 -5.98 56.96 -37.06
C ASN A 391 -6.58 56.17 -38.25
N THR A 392 -7.54 55.24 -38.14
CA THR A 392 -8.56 54.87 -37.11
C THR A 392 -9.17 53.49 -37.53
N GLY A 393 -9.84 52.66 -36.72
CA GLY A 393 -10.16 52.68 -35.28
C GLY A 393 -11.55 52.08 -34.97
N THR A 394 -11.63 50.95 -34.24
CA THR A 394 -12.88 50.27 -33.82
C THR A 394 -12.78 49.67 -32.40
N ASN A 395 -13.88 49.75 -31.67
CA ASN A 395 -14.03 49.55 -30.21
C ASN A 395 -13.57 48.21 -29.60
N LEU A 396 -13.03 48.27 -28.38
CA LEU A 396 -12.88 47.16 -27.41
C LEU A 396 -13.17 47.68 -25.99
N PRO A 397 -13.92 46.97 -25.12
CA PRO A 397 -14.07 47.36 -23.72
C PRO A 397 -12.97 46.82 -22.78
N SER A 398 -12.35 47.76 -22.05
CA SER A 398 -11.82 47.66 -20.68
C SER A 398 -10.84 46.55 -20.27
N LEU A 399 -9.60 46.98 -19.96
CA LEU A 399 -8.59 46.27 -19.18
C LEU A 399 -9.12 45.84 -17.78
N ILE A 400 -8.66 44.68 -17.31
CA ILE A 400 -8.59 44.39 -15.87
C ILE A 400 -7.27 44.96 -15.33
N HIS A 401 -7.34 45.59 -14.17
CA HIS A 401 -6.25 46.32 -13.53
C HIS A 401 -5.22 45.36 -12.90
N ASN A 402 -3.93 45.64 -13.05
CA ASN A 402 -2.87 44.92 -12.33
C ASN A 402 -2.94 45.25 -10.84
N GLY A 403 -3.40 44.29 -10.02
CA GLY A 403 -3.25 44.30 -8.56
C GLY A 403 -2.07 43.44 -8.14
N GLU A 404 -1.23 43.95 -7.24
CA GLU A 404 -0.04 43.27 -6.75
C GLU A 404 -0.39 41.97 -6.02
N ILE A 405 0.35 40.89 -6.29
CA ILE A 405 0.27 39.65 -5.51
C ILE A 405 0.98 39.93 -4.18
N ARG A 406 0.19 40.22 -3.14
CA ARG A 406 0.68 40.20 -1.76
C ARG A 406 0.85 38.77 -1.28
N GLU A 407 2.00 38.49 -0.68
CA GLU A 407 2.22 37.31 0.15
C GLU A 407 1.18 37.28 1.27
N TYR A 408 0.45 36.16 1.39
CA TYR A 408 -0.32 35.86 2.59
C TYR A 408 0.45 34.84 3.43
N GLY A 409 1.39 35.37 4.22
CA GLY A 409 1.76 34.73 5.49
C GLY A 409 0.57 34.77 6.45
N GLY A 410 0.52 33.81 7.38
CA GLY A 410 -0.65 33.62 8.26
C GLY A 410 -0.98 34.84 9.12
N ALA A 411 -2.28 35.13 9.24
CA ALA A 411 -2.83 36.02 10.25
C ALA A 411 -4.18 35.45 10.72
N ALA A 412 -4.35 35.34 12.04
CA ALA A 412 -5.58 34.84 12.65
C ALA A 412 -6.74 35.81 12.43
N PHE A 413 -7.91 35.27 12.06
CA PHE A 413 -9.15 36.02 12.09
C PHE A 413 -9.74 35.98 13.51
N THR A 414 -9.76 37.13 14.19
CA THR A 414 -10.69 37.36 15.30
C THR A 414 -11.98 37.92 14.73
N ASP A 415 -13.07 37.16 14.83
CA ASP A 415 -14.42 37.65 14.56
C ASP A 415 -15.28 37.59 15.83
N SER A 416 -16.15 38.57 16.02
CA SER A 416 -16.76 38.89 17.31
C SER A 416 -18.23 38.48 17.40
N ASN A 417 -18.49 37.49 18.27
CA ASN A 417 -19.80 37.09 18.82
C ASN A 417 -20.87 36.55 17.83
N ASN A 418 -20.92 35.22 17.67
CA ASN A 418 -21.83 34.40 18.51
C ASN A 418 -21.73 32.88 18.24
N ASN A 419 -21.32 32.14 19.27
CA ASN A 419 -21.63 30.72 19.56
C ASN A 419 -22.01 29.80 18.38
N ILE A 420 -20.99 29.27 17.69
CA ILE A 420 -21.01 27.92 17.10
C ILE A 420 -19.76 27.20 17.63
N SER A 421 -19.87 25.91 17.95
CA SER A 421 -18.87 25.17 18.74
C SER A 421 -17.48 25.14 18.09
N SER A 422 -16.50 25.80 18.71
CA SER A 422 -15.11 25.84 18.22
C SER A 422 -14.25 24.64 18.65
N SER A 423 -14.84 23.57 19.19
CA SER A 423 -14.08 22.39 19.64
C SER A 423 -13.77 21.38 18.53
N CYS A 424 -14.39 21.52 17.35
CA CYS A 424 -14.42 20.45 16.33
C CYS A 424 -13.15 20.36 15.46
N GLN A 425 -12.32 21.40 15.37
CA GLN A 425 -11.26 21.52 14.34
C GLN A 425 -9.82 21.62 14.88
N GLN A 426 -9.59 21.37 16.18
CA GLN A 426 -8.26 21.50 16.80
C GLN A 426 -7.20 20.53 16.22
N TRP A 427 -7.63 19.48 15.51
CA TRP A 427 -6.77 18.51 14.80
C TRP A 427 -6.32 18.97 13.40
N LEU A 428 -6.85 20.08 12.88
CA LEU A 428 -6.40 20.72 11.62
C LEU A 428 -5.22 21.69 11.83
N GLU A 429 -4.80 21.92 13.08
CA GLU A 429 -3.71 22.84 13.41
C GLU A 429 -2.38 22.44 12.73
N PRO A 430 -1.67 23.36 12.04
CA PRO A 430 -0.42 23.04 11.34
C PRO A 430 0.68 22.46 12.25
N SER A 431 0.64 22.73 13.55
CA SER A 431 1.56 22.16 14.55
C SER A 431 1.42 20.65 14.77
N LEU A 432 0.33 20.04 14.28
CA LEU A 432 0.09 18.59 14.31
C LEU A 432 0.43 17.88 12.99
N GLN A 433 0.95 18.60 11.99
CA GLN A 433 1.34 18.00 10.71
C GLN A 433 2.52 17.05 10.89
N LEU A 434 2.24 15.75 10.77
CA LEU A 434 3.24 14.71 10.74
C LEU A 434 3.99 14.73 9.40
N ASN A 435 5.31 14.56 9.43
CA ASN A 435 6.10 14.22 8.24
C ASN A 435 5.66 12.84 7.73
N VAL A 436 4.80 12.83 6.71
CA VAL A 436 4.22 11.62 6.13
C VAL A 436 5.06 11.10 4.96
N PRO A 437 5.28 9.78 4.85
CA PRO A 437 5.91 9.18 3.68
C PRO A 437 5.19 9.53 2.37
N LEU A 438 5.94 9.80 1.29
CA LEU A 438 5.36 10.12 -0.03
C LEU A 438 4.35 9.07 -0.55
N VAL A 439 4.52 7.80 -0.18
CA VAL A 439 3.57 6.72 -0.52
C VAL A 439 2.15 6.95 0.00
N ASP A 440 1.98 7.71 1.08
CA ASP A 440 0.67 8.10 1.60
C ASP A 440 0.06 9.26 0.80
N VAL A 441 0.88 10.23 0.36
CA VAL A 441 0.43 11.28 -0.55
C VAL A 441 0.12 10.73 -1.95
N ASP A 442 0.81 9.68 -2.39
CA ASP A 442 0.48 8.96 -3.62
C ASP A 442 -0.88 8.24 -3.56
N LYS A 443 -1.36 7.86 -2.37
CA LYS A 443 -2.76 7.40 -2.18
C LYS A 443 -3.73 8.55 -2.40
N VAL A 444 -3.47 9.76 -1.88
CA VAL A 444 -4.29 10.96 -2.16
C VAL A 444 -4.36 11.24 -3.67
N ARG A 445 -3.24 11.15 -4.38
CA ARG A 445 -3.21 11.25 -5.86
C ARG A 445 -4.01 10.14 -6.54
N CYS A 446 -4.13 8.96 -5.92
CA CYS A 446 -5.00 7.88 -6.38
C CYS A 446 -6.48 8.19 -6.15
N ILE A 447 -6.86 8.76 -4.99
CA ILE A 447 -8.23 9.20 -4.72
C ILE A 447 -8.69 10.22 -5.78
N ILE A 448 -7.86 11.21 -6.09
CA ILE A 448 -8.19 12.21 -7.13
C ILE A 448 -8.51 11.56 -8.50
N ARG A 449 -7.90 10.42 -8.84
CA ARG A 449 -8.25 9.66 -10.06
C ARG A 449 -9.50 8.77 -9.89
N ASN A 450 -9.74 8.22 -8.70
CA ASN A 450 -10.96 7.47 -8.40
C ASN A 450 -12.21 8.36 -8.48
N ILE A 451 -12.11 9.64 -8.11
CA ILE A 451 -13.18 10.62 -8.30
C ILE A 451 -13.60 10.69 -9.78
N VAL A 452 -12.65 10.61 -10.72
CA VAL A 452 -12.98 10.62 -12.15
C VAL A 452 -13.80 9.39 -12.54
N ARG A 453 -13.39 8.20 -12.08
CA ARG A 453 -14.09 6.94 -12.33
C ARG A 453 -15.52 7.00 -11.82
N ASP A 454 -15.70 7.36 -10.56
CA ASP A 454 -16.99 7.22 -9.86
C ASP A 454 -17.92 8.44 -10.01
N TRP A 455 -17.40 9.65 -10.13
CA TRP A 455 -18.19 10.88 -9.99
C TRP A 455 -18.01 11.90 -11.11
N ALA A 456 -17.23 11.62 -12.15
CA ALA A 456 -17.15 12.49 -13.32
C ALA A 456 -17.77 11.83 -14.57
N ALA A 457 -18.27 12.68 -15.47
CA ALA A 457 -18.77 12.23 -16.77
C ALA A 457 -17.69 11.54 -17.62
N GLU A 458 -16.41 11.89 -17.44
CA GLU A 458 -15.29 11.24 -18.13
C GLU A 458 -15.14 9.77 -17.72
N GLY A 459 -15.45 9.41 -16.47
CA GLY A 459 -15.46 8.03 -15.99
C GLY A 459 -16.64 7.18 -16.48
N LYS A 460 -17.67 7.79 -17.09
CA LYS A 460 -18.90 7.08 -17.49
C LYS A 460 -18.62 5.84 -18.33
N LYS A 461 -17.65 5.88 -19.25
CA LYS A 461 -17.30 4.71 -20.08
C LYS A 461 -16.82 3.55 -19.21
N GLU A 462 -15.97 3.82 -18.23
CA GLU A 462 -15.42 2.80 -17.32
C GLU A 462 -16.54 2.22 -16.42
N ARG A 463 -17.47 3.06 -15.96
CA ARG A 463 -18.69 2.62 -15.24
C ARG A 463 -19.65 1.83 -16.13
N ASP A 464 -19.83 2.21 -17.39
CA ASP A 464 -20.65 1.47 -18.36
C ASP A 464 -20.04 0.10 -18.72
N GLN A 465 -18.73 -0.08 -18.51
CA GLN A 465 -18.04 -1.36 -18.66
C GLN A 465 -18.08 -2.20 -17.37
N CYS A 466 -17.98 -1.59 -16.17
CA CYS A 466 -17.96 -2.32 -14.89
C CYS A 466 -19.33 -2.44 -14.20
N TYR A 467 -20.03 -1.32 -14.00
CA TYR A 467 -21.23 -1.23 -13.16
C TYR A 467 -22.48 -1.60 -13.94
N LYS A 468 -22.61 -1.15 -15.18
CA LYS A 468 -23.82 -1.44 -15.98
C LYS A 468 -24.12 -2.94 -16.14
N PRO A 469 -23.16 -3.85 -16.39
CA PRO A 469 -23.42 -5.30 -16.41
C PRO A 469 -23.98 -5.84 -15.09
N ILE A 470 -23.48 -5.33 -13.94
CA ILE A 470 -23.97 -5.68 -12.61
C ILE A 470 -25.41 -5.18 -12.43
N LEU A 471 -25.68 -3.92 -12.78
CA LEU A 471 -27.01 -3.29 -12.65
C LEU A 471 -28.06 -3.95 -13.57
N GLU A 472 -27.69 -4.34 -14.79
CA GLU A 472 -28.56 -5.10 -15.71
C GLU A 472 -28.88 -6.49 -15.14
N GLU A 473 -27.89 -7.13 -14.53
CA GLU A 473 -28.03 -8.46 -13.95
C GLU A 473 -28.88 -8.45 -12.67
N LEU A 474 -28.68 -7.49 -11.76
CA LEU A 474 -29.58 -7.24 -10.62
C LEU A 474 -31.02 -6.97 -11.06
N ASN A 475 -31.23 -6.27 -12.18
CA ASN A 475 -32.57 -6.07 -12.75
C ASN A 475 -33.18 -7.35 -13.33
N ARG A 476 -32.37 -8.22 -13.96
CA ARG A 476 -32.81 -9.54 -14.44
C ARG A 476 -33.22 -10.45 -13.28
N LEU A 477 -32.46 -10.41 -12.19
CA LEU A 477 -32.57 -11.31 -11.04
C LEU A 477 -33.70 -10.92 -10.09
N PHE A 478 -33.87 -9.61 -9.86
CA PHE A 478 -34.92 -9.06 -9.01
C PHE A 478 -35.93 -8.22 -9.83
N PRO A 479 -36.70 -8.78 -10.76
CA PRO A 479 -37.56 -7.98 -11.65
C PRO A 479 -38.79 -7.38 -10.94
N ASN A 480 -39.26 -8.01 -9.85
CA ASN A 480 -40.50 -7.65 -9.14
C ASN A 480 -40.20 -7.09 -7.73
N ARG A 481 -39.40 -6.01 -7.64
CA ARG A 481 -39.04 -5.40 -6.35
C ARG A 481 -40.25 -4.70 -5.71
N CYS A 482 -40.47 -4.98 -4.43
CA CYS A 482 -41.47 -4.31 -3.59
C CYS A 482 -40.88 -3.00 -3.06
N LYS A 483 -41.66 -1.91 -3.00
CA LYS A 483 -41.17 -0.64 -2.41
C LYS A 483 -41.23 -0.66 -0.89
N GLU A 484 -42.19 -1.39 -0.35
CA GLU A 484 -42.47 -1.56 1.07
C GLU A 484 -41.53 -2.61 1.71
N SER A 485 -40.85 -3.41 0.89
CA SER A 485 -39.82 -4.37 1.31
C SER A 485 -38.80 -4.57 0.18
N PRO A 486 -37.90 -3.60 -0.06
CA PRO A 486 -36.91 -3.70 -1.12
C PRO A 486 -35.82 -4.71 -0.76
N PRO A 487 -35.25 -5.45 -1.73
CA PRO A 487 -34.15 -6.38 -1.47
C PRO A 487 -32.89 -5.66 -0.96
N ALA A 488 -32.19 -6.29 -0.01
CA ALA A 488 -30.96 -5.79 0.58
C ALA A 488 -29.73 -6.22 -0.25
N CYS A 489 -28.87 -5.26 -0.62
CA CYS A 489 -27.66 -5.49 -1.41
C CYS A 489 -26.41 -4.89 -0.76
N LEU A 490 -25.45 -5.75 -0.40
CA LEU A 490 -24.15 -5.33 0.09
C LEU A 490 -23.16 -5.13 -1.07
N VAL A 491 -22.31 -4.11 -0.96
CA VAL A 491 -21.23 -3.81 -1.91
C VAL A 491 -19.90 -3.70 -1.16
N PRO A 492 -19.16 -4.80 -0.94
CA PRO A 492 -17.82 -4.77 -0.35
C PRO A 492 -16.81 -4.08 -1.26
N GLY A 493 -15.91 -3.28 -0.68
CA GLY A 493 -14.94 -2.48 -1.46
C GLY A 493 -15.61 -1.39 -2.29
N ALA A 494 -16.59 -0.69 -1.71
CA ALA A 494 -17.41 0.29 -2.42
C ALA A 494 -16.67 1.55 -2.88
N GLY A 495 -15.43 1.81 -2.44
CA GLY A 495 -14.63 2.95 -2.87
C GLY A 495 -15.31 4.28 -2.57
N LEU A 496 -15.63 5.05 -3.61
CA LEU A 496 -16.34 6.33 -3.48
C LEU A 496 -17.86 6.20 -3.53
N GLY A 497 -18.41 4.99 -3.36
CA GLY A 497 -19.83 4.72 -3.12
C GLY A 497 -20.74 4.75 -4.36
N ARG A 498 -20.21 5.03 -5.55
CA ARG A 498 -21.02 5.21 -6.77
C ARG A 498 -21.86 3.99 -7.13
N LEU A 499 -21.28 2.79 -7.08
CA LEU A 499 -21.99 1.56 -7.44
C LEU A 499 -23.12 1.27 -6.43
N ALA A 500 -22.88 1.43 -5.13
CA ALA A 500 -23.89 1.27 -4.10
C ALA A 500 -25.03 2.29 -4.25
N LEU A 501 -24.72 3.54 -4.61
CA LEU A 501 -25.74 4.54 -4.93
C LEU A 501 -26.56 4.17 -6.18
N GLU A 502 -25.93 3.73 -7.28
CA GLU A 502 -26.67 3.31 -8.49
C GLU A 502 -27.53 2.05 -8.23
N ILE A 503 -27.07 1.12 -7.38
CA ILE A 503 -27.88 -0.02 -6.91
C ILE A 503 -29.07 0.46 -6.06
N SER A 504 -28.87 1.42 -5.16
CA SER A 504 -29.97 2.02 -4.40
C SER A 504 -31.01 2.70 -5.31
N CYS A 505 -30.55 3.40 -6.37
CA CYS A 505 -31.42 4.02 -7.37
C CYS A 505 -32.24 3.00 -8.19
N LEU A 506 -31.87 1.72 -8.21
CA LEU A 506 -32.68 0.66 -8.80
C LEU A 506 -33.85 0.19 -7.91
N GLY A 507 -33.92 0.60 -6.65
CA GLY A 507 -34.93 0.06 -5.72
C GLY A 507 -34.41 -1.04 -4.79
N PHE A 508 -33.15 -0.96 -4.36
CA PHE A 508 -32.54 -1.85 -3.36
C PHE A 508 -32.21 -1.07 -2.09
N VAL A 509 -32.32 -1.71 -0.92
CA VAL A 509 -31.66 -1.23 0.30
C VAL A 509 -30.17 -1.55 0.15
N SER A 510 -29.35 -0.57 -0.25
CA SER A 510 -27.94 -0.82 -0.57
C SER A 510 -26.99 -0.29 0.49
N GLN A 511 -26.05 -1.13 0.91
CA GLN A 511 -24.94 -0.72 1.77
C GLN A 511 -23.62 -0.91 1.03
N GLY A 512 -22.81 0.14 0.94
CA GLY A 512 -21.39 0.00 0.59
C GLY A 512 -20.55 -0.26 1.84
N ASN A 513 -19.48 -1.05 1.71
CA ASN A 513 -18.46 -1.22 2.76
C ASN A 513 -17.10 -0.77 2.23
N GLU A 514 -16.35 -0.04 3.05
CA GLU A 514 -15.01 0.46 2.73
C GLU A 514 -14.16 0.61 3.99
N PHE A 515 -12.95 0.07 4.00
CA PHE A 515 -12.04 0.12 5.15
C PHE A 515 -11.05 1.30 5.08
N SER A 516 -10.83 1.84 3.87
CA SER A 516 -9.84 2.88 3.64
C SER A 516 -10.40 4.26 3.98
N TYR A 517 -9.92 4.85 5.09
CA TYR A 517 -10.22 6.25 5.44
C TYR A 517 -9.89 7.24 4.31
N TYR A 518 -8.94 6.94 3.41
CA TYR A 518 -8.71 7.75 2.21
C TYR A 518 -9.96 7.82 1.32
N MET A 519 -10.58 6.66 1.04
CA MET A 519 -11.81 6.58 0.26
C MET A 519 -12.98 7.16 1.06
N MET A 520 -13.12 6.81 2.35
CA MET A 520 -14.28 7.19 3.16
C MET A 520 -14.42 8.70 3.38
N ILE A 521 -13.32 9.42 3.63
CA ILE A 521 -13.34 10.89 3.75
C ILE A 521 -13.88 11.52 2.45
N CYS A 522 -13.41 11.05 1.29
CA CYS A 522 -13.82 11.58 -0.02
C CYS A 522 -15.25 11.15 -0.41
N SER A 523 -15.61 9.90 -0.13
CA SER A 523 -16.94 9.33 -0.34
C SER A 523 -18.01 10.09 0.46
N SER A 524 -17.77 10.31 1.76
CA SER A 524 -18.67 11.09 2.61
C SER A 524 -18.86 12.52 2.08
N PHE A 525 -17.77 13.20 1.69
CA PHE A 525 -17.85 14.55 1.14
C PHE A 525 -18.71 14.63 -0.14
N ILE A 526 -18.49 13.72 -1.10
CA ILE A 526 -19.25 13.74 -2.35
C ILE A 526 -20.72 13.37 -2.09
N LEU A 527 -20.98 12.32 -1.29
CA LEU A 527 -22.35 11.84 -1.02
C LEU A 527 -23.18 12.81 -0.18
N ASN A 528 -22.59 13.48 0.81
CA ASN A 528 -23.33 14.21 1.84
C ASN A 528 -23.21 15.76 1.73
N HIS A 529 -22.15 16.28 1.09
CA HIS A 529 -21.87 17.74 1.08
C HIS A 529 -21.92 18.38 -0.31
N SER A 530 -21.92 17.61 -1.40
CA SER A 530 -22.16 18.16 -2.75
C SER A 530 -23.63 18.55 -2.92
N GLN A 531 -23.90 19.78 -3.33
CA GLN A 531 -25.24 20.38 -3.44
C GLN A 531 -25.77 20.38 -4.88
N THR A 532 -24.87 20.39 -5.87
CA THR A 532 -25.22 20.51 -7.29
C THR A 532 -24.34 19.64 -8.20
N VAL A 533 -24.81 19.40 -9.43
CA VAL A 533 -24.03 18.75 -10.48
C VAL A 533 -22.92 19.70 -10.96
N ASP A 534 -21.73 19.15 -11.24
CA ASP A 534 -20.55 19.89 -11.72
C ASP A 534 -20.05 21.02 -10.78
N GLU A 535 -20.42 20.97 -9.50
CA GLU A 535 -20.04 21.96 -8.47
C GLU A 535 -18.53 22.11 -8.28
N TRP A 536 -17.81 21.00 -8.29
CA TRP A 536 -16.37 20.94 -8.04
C TRP A 536 -15.61 20.66 -9.33
N THR A 537 -14.44 21.28 -9.47
CA THR A 537 -13.50 21.03 -10.57
C THR A 537 -12.17 20.55 -10.01
N ILE A 538 -11.64 19.46 -10.57
CA ILE A 538 -10.31 18.93 -10.25
C ILE A 538 -9.45 18.77 -11.51
N TYR A 539 -8.15 18.60 -11.32
CA TYR A 539 -7.13 18.36 -12.33
C TYR A 539 -6.41 17.04 -12.02
N PRO A 540 -7.01 15.88 -12.36
CA PRO A 540 -6.57 14.57 -11.88
C PRO A 540 -5.32 14.03 -12.59
N TRP A 541 -4.98 14.61 -13.75
CA TRP A 541 -3.94 14.10 -14.65
C TRP A 541 -2.60 14.84 -14.54
N ILE A 542 -2.50 15.87 -13.70
CA ILE A 542 -1.30 16.74 -13.61
C ILE A 542 -0.05 16.01 -13.14
N HIS A 543 -0.22 14.93 -12.37
CA HIS A 543 0.87 14.07 -11.88
C HIS A 543 1.39 13.09 -12.95
N SER A 544 0.75 13.00 -14.11
CA SER A 544 1.14 12.11 -15.23
C SER A 544 2.07 12.81 -16.22
N ASN A 545 3.37 12.78 -15.92
CA ASN A 545 4.40 13.55 -16.66
C ASN A 545 4.95 12.86 -17.92
N CYS A 546 4.59 11.59 -18.13
CA CYS A 546 4.89 10.82 -19.33
C CYS A 546 3.59 10.47 -20.07
N ASN A 547 3.70 9.98 -21.30
CA ASN A 547 2.58 9.44 -22.08
C ASN A 547 1.42 10.41 -22.33
N SER A 548 1.61 11.72 -22.17
CA SER A 548 0.64 12.74 -22.57
C SER A 548 0.81 13.10 -24.05
N VAL A 549 -0.28 13.15 -24.82
CA VAL A 549 -0.28 13.59 -26.23
C VAL A 549 -0.07 15.11 -26.32
N SER A 550 -0.65 15.87 -25.40
CA SER A 550 -0.45 17.32 -25.30
C SER A 550 -0.45 17.81 -23.85
N ASP A 551 0.10 19.00 -23.61
CA ASP A 551 -0.03 19.72 -22.34
C ASP A 551 -1.49 19.92 -21.91
N ASN A 552 -2.39 20.10 -22.88
CA ASN A 552 -3.82 20.29 -22.59
C ASN A 552 -4.50 18.99 -22.13
N ASP A 553 -3.94 17.81 -22.42
CA ASP A 553 -4.46 16.55 -21.87
C ASP A 553 -4.00 16.34 -20.43
N GLN A 554 -2.77 16.73 -20.09
CA GLN A 554 -2.26 16.72 -18.71
C GLN A 554 -2.98 17.77 -17.84
N LEU A 555 -3.27 18.95 -18.39
CA LEU A 555 -3.80 20.12 -17.69
C LEU A 555 -5.33 20.30 -17.85
N ARG A 556 -6.07 19.28 -18.29
CA ARG A 556 -7.53 19.41 -18.45
C ARG A 556 -8.25 19.40 -17.09
N PRO A 557 -9.25 20.27 -16.89
CA PRO A 557 -10.18 20.16 -15.78
C PRO A 557 -11.11 18.97 -15.97
N VAL A 558 -11.64 18.46 -14.86
CA VAL A 558 -12.71 17.46 -14.78
C VAL A 558 -13.70 17.93 -13.72
N SER A 559 -14.98 18.04 -14.07
CA SER A 559 -16.06 18.45 -13.17
C SER A 559 -16.70 17.25 -12.47
N LEU A 560 -17.22 17.48 -11.26
CA LEU A 560 -17.93 16.49 -10.43
C LEU A 560 -18.85 17.18 -9.39
N PRO A 561 -19.82 16.46 -8.81
CA PRO A 561 -20.28 15.14 -9.25
C PRO A 561 -21.15 15.27 -10.51
N ASP A 562 -21.08 14.28 -11.41
CA ASP A 562 -21.86 14.25 -12.67
C ASP A 562 -23.35 13.87 -12.46
N ILE A 563 -23.70 13.45 -11.25
CA ILE A 563 -25.06 13.32 -10.72
C ILE A 563 -25.07 13.88 -9.29
N HIS A 564 -26.12 14.60 -8.89
CA HIS A 564 -26.24 15.07 -7.50
C HIS A 564 -26.80 13.93 -6.61
N PRO A 565 -26.04 13.41 -5.62
CA PRO A 565 -26.40 12.18 -4.90
C PRO A 565 -27.76 12.23 -4.20
N ALA A 566 -28.06 13.31 -3.48
CA ALA A 566 -29.30 13.44 -2.72
C ALA A 566 -30.56 13.54 -3.60
N SER A 567 -30.43 13.86 -4.90
CA SER A 567 -31.53 13.84 -5.87
C SER A 567 -31.42 12.72 -6.92
N ALA A 568 -30.55 11.73 -6.71
CA ALA A 568 -30.36 10.62 -7.66
C ALA A 568 -31.55 9.64 -7.71
N GLY A 569 -32.45 9.69 -6.72
CA GLY A 569 -33.58 8.77 -6.59
C GLY A 569 -33.23 7.51 -5.79
N ILE A 570 -32.35 7.63 -4.79
CA ILE A 570 -31.99 6.54 -3.88
C ILE A 570 -33.20 5.99 -3.12
N THR A 571 -33.15 4.70 -2.81
CA THR A 571 -34.08 4.03 -1.90
C THR A 571 -33.69 4.34 -0.46
N GLU A 572 -34.68 4.45 0.43
CA GLU A 572 -34.43 4.57 1.87
C GLU A 572 -33.58 3.39 2.37
N GLY A 573 -32.59 3.67 3.22
CA GLY A 573 -31.60 2.68 3.68
C GLY A 573 -30.32 2.58 2.84
N PHE A 574 -30.10 3.47 1.86
CA PHE A 574 -28.74 3.67 1.33
C PHE A 574 -27.77 4.04 2.45
N SER A 575 -26.66 3.31 2.58
CA SER A 575 -25.67 3.52 3.64
C SER A 575 -24.24 3.18 3.21
N MET A 576 -23.26 3.68 3.95
CA MET A 576 -21.85 3.29 3.85
C MET A 576 -21.37 2.83 5.22
N CYS A 577 -20.69 1.69 5.28
CA CYS A 577 -20.13 1.11 6.50
C CYS A 577 -18.59 1.18 6.44
N GLY A 578 -17.98 1.87 7.40
CA GLY A 578 -16.54 1.91 7.59
C GLY A 578 -16.04 0.69 8.37
N GLY A 579 -15.03 -0.01 7.85
CA GLY A 579 -14.40 -1.16 8.53
C GLY A 579 -13.93 -2.25 7.58
N ASP A 580 -13.11 -3.19 8.07
CA ASP A 580 -12.70 -4.35 7.28
C ASP A 580 -13.89 -5.29 7.00
N PHE A 581 -13.95 -5.83 5.79
CA PHE A 581 -15.05 -6.69 5.36
C PHE A 581 -15.18 -7.97 6.23
N VAL A 582 -14.06 -8.58 6.61
CA VAL A 582 -14.06 -9.80 7.43
C VAL A 582 -14.53 -9.47 8.84
N GLU A 583 -14.00 -8.41 9.45
CA GLU A 583 -14.34 -8.01 10.81
C GLU A 583 -15.81 -7.59 10.95
N VAL A 584 -16.35 -6.84 9.98
CA VAL A 584 -17.74 -6.36 10.01
C VAL A 584 -18.75 -7.46 9.67
N TYR A 585 -18.49 -8.27 8.63
CA TYR A 585 -19.50 -9.18 8.07
C TYR A 585 -19.38 -10.64 8.51
N SER A 586 -18.37 -11.00 9.32
CA SER A 586 -18.35 -12.30 10.04
C SER A 586 -19.25 -12.34 11.28
N ASP A 587 -19.81 -11.20 11.71
CA ASP A 587 -20.70 -11.15 12.87
C ASP A 587 -22.00 -11.96 12.65
N SER A 588 -22.45 -12.65 13.70
CA SER A 588 -23.61 -13.53 13.66
C SER A 588 -24.92 -12.83 13.24
N SER A 589 -25.05 -11.52 13.46
CA SER A 589 -26.20 -10.72 13.02
C SER A 589 -26.31 -10.59 11.49
N GLN A 590 -25.22 -10.82 10.76
CA GLN A 590 -25.17 -10.69 9.31
C GLN A 590 -25.58 -11.97 8.57
N VAL A 591 -25.65 -13.10 9.27
CA VAL A 591 -25.98 -14.42 8.71
C VAL A 591 -27.39 -14.39 8.09
N GLY A 592 -27.47 -14.61 6.78
CA GLY A 592 -28.73 -14.52 6.03
C GLY A 592 -29.39 -13.12 6.03
N ALA A 593 -28.64 -12.04 6.25
CA ALA A 593 -29.19 -10.67 6.22
C ALA A 593 -29.40 -10.16 4.77
N TRP A 594 -28.60 -10.61 3.80
CA TRP A 594 -28.50 -9.99 2.48
C TRP A 594 -29.15 -10.84 1.37
N ASP A 595 -29.86 -10.17 0.45
CA ASP A 595 -30.45 -10.81 -0.74
C ASP A 595 -29.43 -10.92 -1.88
N ALA A 596 -28.51 -9.95 -1.99
CA ALA A 596 -27.41 -9.96 -2.95
C ALA A 596 -26.11 -9.39 -2.34
N VAL A 597 -24.96 -9.90 -2.80
CA VAL A 597 -23.65 -9.33 -2.53
C VAL A 597 -22.91 -9.09 -3.85
N VAL A 598 -22.53 -7.83 -4.08
CA VAL A 598 -21.90 -7.35 -5.31
C VAL A 598 -20.46 -6.96 -5.03
N THR A 599 -19.51 -7.66 -5.66
CA THR A 599 -18.09 -7.26 -5.63
C THR A 599 -17.64 -6.78 -7.01
N CYS A 600 -16.76 -5.78 -7.05
CA CYS A 600 -16.24 -5.19 -8.29
C CYS A 600 -14.84 -4.61 -8.04
N PHE A 601 -13.78 -5.27 -8.51
CA PHE A 601 -12.37 -4.92 -8.19
C PHE A 601 -12.12 -4.86 -6.66
N PHE A 602 -12.48 -5.93 -5.95
CA PHE A 602 -12.41 -6.01 -4.48
C PHE A 602 -11.80 -7.34 -3.99
N ILE A 603 -12.34 -8.46 -4.43
CA ILE A 603 -11.97 -9.81 -3.97
C ILE A 603 -10.49 -10.19 -4.18
N ASP A 604 -9.81 -9.53 -5.13
CA ASP A 604 -8.39 -9.67 -5.42
C ASP A 604 -7.51 -8.88 -4.43
N THR A 605 -8.11 -8.08 -3.54
CA THR A 605 -7.44 -7.47 -2.38
C THR A 605 -7.39 -8.40 -1.16
N ALA A 606 -8.06 -9.55 -1.19
CA ALA A 606 -8.14 -10.47 -0.05
C ALA A 606 -6.77 -11.08 0.31
N HIS A 607 -6.40 -11.04 1.59
CA HIS A 607 -5.30 -11.86 2.11
C HIS A 607 -5.62 -13.36 2.02
N ASN A 608 -6.88 -13.71 2.26
CA ASN A 608 -7.44 -15.04 2.11
C ASN A 608 -8.83 -14.94 1.49
N ILE A 609 -8.94 -15.22 0.19
CA ILE A 609 -10.24 -15.15 -0.48
C ILE A 609 -11.20 -16.29 -0.10
N VAL A 610 -10.70 -17.42 0.44
CA VAL A 610 -11.60 -18.52 0.85
C VAL A 610 -12.51 -18.03 1.99
N GLU A 611 -11.94 -17.24 2.90
CA GLU A 611 -12.65 -16.53 3.98
C GLU A 611 -13.61 -15.46 3.43
N TYR A 612 -13.25 -14.71 2.38
CA TYR A 612 -14.21 -13.83 1.70
C TYR A 612 -15.39 -14.62 1.10
N ILE A 613 -15.13 -15.74 0.40
CA ILE A 613 -16.19 -16.59 -0.19
C ILE A 613 -17.07 -17.19 0.91
N GLU A 614 -16.46 -17.66 2.00
CA GLU A 614 -17.12 -18.23 3.16
C GLU A 614 -18.07 -17.22 3.81
N ILE A 615 -17.58 -16.02 4.15
CA ILE A 615 -18.40 -14.96 4.77
C ILE A 615 -19.54 -14.56 3.84
N ILE A 616 -19.25 -14.31 2.56
CA ILE A 616 -20.31 -13.98 1.58
C ILE A 616 -21.33 -15.13 1.47
N SER A 617 -20.93 -16.40 1.62
CA SER A 617 -21.85 -17.53 1.66
C SER A 617 -22.73 -17.58 2.91
N GLN A 618 -22.21 -17.12 4.06
CA GLN A 618 -22.94 -17.10 5.34
C GLN A 618 -23.96 -15.95 5.38
N ILE A 619 -23.55 -14.75 4.95
CA ILE A 619 -24.39 -13.54 5.04
C ILE A 619 -25.51 -13.48 4.00
N LEU A 620 -25.40 -14.27 2.91
CA LEU A 620 -26.47 -14.42 1.92
C LEU A 620 -27.62 -15.31 2.42
N LYS A 621 -28.85 -14.86 2.16
CA LYS A 621 -30.07 -15.67 2.33
C LYS A 621 -30.05 -16.92 1.45
N ASP A 622 -30.86 -17.92 1.80
CA ASP A 622 -31.14 -19.05 0.92
C ASP A 622 -31.78 -18.55 -0.38
N GLY A 623 -31.17 -18.85 -1.53
CA GLY A 623 -31.54 -18.26 -2.82
C GLY A 623 -30.88 -16.91 -3.14
N GLY A 624 -30.06 -16.35 -2.24
CA GLY A 624 -29.30 -15.11 -2.45
C GLY A 624 -28.07 -15.28 -3.35
N GLU A 625 -27.54 -14.15 -3.85
CA GLU A 625 -26.67 -14.15 -5.04
C GLU A 625 -25.33 -13.41 -4.89
N MET A 626 -24.31 -13.86 -5.63
CA MET A 626 -22.87 -13.60 -5.41
C MET A 626 -22.07 -13.41 -6.73
N SER A 627 -21.02 -12.58 -6.69
CA SER A 627 -19.95 -12.42 -7.72
C SER A 627 -18.57 -12.27 -7.03
N ILE A 628 -17.51 -12.98 -7.47
CA ILE A 628 -16.16 -13.09 -6.81
C ILE A 628 -15.02 -13.28 -7.87
N GLU A 629 -13.70 -13.25 -7.55
CA GLU A 629 -12.50 -13.55 -8.43
C GLU A 629 -11.17 -13.98 -7.71
N LEU A 630 -10.49 -15.03 -8.22
CA LEU A 630 -9.10 -15.54 -8.08
C LEU A 630 -8.69 -15.96 -9.52
N SER A 631 -7.63 -16.78 -9.67
CA SER A 631 -7.67 -17.95 -10.58
C SER A 631 -9.12 -18.41 -10.83
N LEU A 632 -9.60 -18.19 -12.05
CA LEU A 632 -11.02 -18.34 -12.41
C LEU A 632 -11.50 -19.78 -12.19
N GLU A 633 -10.61 -20.76 -12.33
CA GLU A 633 -10.91 -22.17 -12.03
C GLU A 633 -11.06 -22.44 -10.53
N ASP A 634 -10.20 -21.83 -9.69
CA ASP A 634 -10.17 -22.10 -8.26
C ASP A 634 -11.30 -21.39 -7.50
N VAL A 635 -11.70 -20.16 -7.86
CA VAL A 635 -12.96 -19.59 -7.29
C VAL A 635 -14.13 -20.47 -7.63
N LYS A 636 -14.27 -20.87 -8.90
CA LYS A 636 -15.39 -21.72 -9.31
C LYS A 636 -15.46 -22.98 -8.48
N ARG A 637 -14.30 -23.60 -8.21
CA ARG A 637 -14.18 -24.77 -7.35
C ARG A 637 -14.59 -24.48 -5.89
N VAL A 638 -14.16 -23.37 -5.30
CA VAL A 638 -14.50 -22.99 -3.93
C VAL A 638 -15.98 -22.58 -3.81
N ALA A 639 -16.51 -21.79 -4.74
CA ALA A 639 -17.93 -21.41 -4.76
C ALA A 639 -18.85 -22.64 -4.94
N LEU A 640 -18.50 -23.59 -5.82
CA LEU A 640 -19.22 -24.86 -5.95
C LEU A 640 -19.18 -25.68 -4.64
N HIS A 641 -18.06 -25.63 -3.91
CA HIS A 641 -17.93 -26.29 -2.59
C HIS A 641 -18.88 -25.68 -1.54
N TYR A 642 -18.97 -24.35 -1.48
CA TYR A 642 -19.92 -23.62 -0.63
C TYR A 642 -21.38 -23.62 -1.15
N GLY A 643 -21.70 -24.46 -2.14
CA GLY A 643 -23.08 -24.74 -2.54
C GLY A 643 -23.69 -23.73 -3.52
N PHE A 644 -22.88 -22.93 -4.21
CA PHE A 644 -23.35 -22.05 -5.28
C PHE A 644 -23.58 -22.76 -6.61
N GLU A 645 -24.54 -22.26 -7.40
CA GLU A 645 -24.71 -22.62 -8.82
C GLU A 645 -24.45 -21.40 -9.71
N PHE A 646 -23.69 -21.59 -10.79
CA PHE A 646 -23.36 -20.55 -11.76
C PHE A 646 -24.52 -20.33 -12.75
N GLU A 647 -24.98 -19.08 -12.90
CA GLU A 647 -26.04 -18.73 -13.86
C GLU A 647 -25.50 -18.15 -15.18
N LYS A 648 -24.45 -17.32 -15.11
CA LYS A 648 -23.93 -16.54 -16.23
C LYS A 648 -22.42 -16.37 -16.10
N GLU A 649 -21.71 -16.39 -17.23
CA GLU A 649 -20.27 -16.13 -17.29
C GLU A 649 -19.91 -15.40 -18.59
N THR A 650 -19.11 -14.33 -18.49
CA THR A 650 -18.54 -13.57 -19.61
C THR A 650 -17.22 -12.92 -19.22
N THR A 651 -16.35 -12.60 -20.18
CA THR A 651 -15.18 -11.72 -19.95
C THR A 651 -15.47 -10.32 -20.47
N ILE A 652 -15.11 -9.30 -19.69
CA ILE A 652 -15.34 -7.89 -19.98
C ILE A 652 -14.00 -7.16 -20.06
N GLU A 653 -13.72 -6.56 -21.21
CA GLU A 653 -12.58 -5.66 -21.36
C GLU A 653 -12.92 -4.30 -20.73
N THR A 654 -12.10 -3.82 -19.79
CA THR A 654 -12.30 -2.55 -19.08
C THR A 654 -10.96 -1.89 -18.69
N THR A 655 -11.04 -0.71 -18.07
CA THR A 655 -9.91 0.01 -17.46
C THR A 655 -10.17 0.27 -15.98
N TYR A 656 -9.16 0.77 -15.26
CA TYR A 656 -9.32 1.21 -13.87
C TYR A 656 -8.61 2.56 -13.65
N THR A 657 -9.37 3.62 -13.33
CA THR A 657 -8.88 4.99 -13.09
C THR A 657 -7.96 5.56 -14.19
N THR A 658 -8.12 5.05 -15.42
CA THR A 658 -7.15 5.26 -16.49
C THR A 658 -7.43 6.54 -17.25
N ASN A 659 -6.40 7.34 -17.52
CA ASN A 659 -6.51 8.52 -18.39
C ASN A 659 -6.84 8.09 -19.84
N PRO A 660 -8.06 8.31 -20.36
CA PRO A 660 -8.46 7.83 -21.68
C PRO A 660 -7.69 8.50 -22.84
N ARG A 661 -6.97 9.59 -22.56
CA ARG A 661 -6.13 10.33 -23.52
C ARG A 661 -4.64 10.05 -23.38
N SER A 662 -4.24 9.16 -22.47
CA SER A 662 -2.85 8.75 -22.33
C SER A 662 -2.43 7.85 -23.49
N MET A 663 -1.20 8.01 -23.96
CA MET A 663 -0.53 7.13 -24.92
C MET A 663 -0.23 5.73 -24.34
N MET A 664 -0.27 5.58 -23.02
CA MET A 664 -0.16 4.31 -22.30
C MET A 664 -1.40 4.11 -21.44
N GLN A 665 -2.10 2.99 -21.63
CA GLN A 665 -3.31 2.65 -20.89
C GLN A 665 -3.22 1.20 -20.43
N ASN A 666 -3.54 0.96 -19.16
CA ASN A 666 -3.67 -0.40 -18.63
C ASN A 666 -5.09 -0.88 -18.92
N ARG A 667 -5.23 -2.11 -19.42
CA ARG A 667 -6.53 -2.75 -19.65
C ARG A 667 -6.62 -4.04 -18.84
N TYR A 668 -7.82 -4.31 -18.37
CA TYR A 668 -8.18 -5.51 -17.62
C TYR A 668 -9.15 -6.32 -18.48
N PHE A 669 -8.95 -7.63 -18.51
CA PHE A 669 -9.93 -8.59 -19.02
C PHE A 669 -10.60 -9.22 -17.80
N ALA A 670 -11.44 -8.43 -17.14
CA ALA A 670 -12.14 -8.84 -15.93
C ALA A 670 -13.14 -9.95 -16.28
N ALA A 671 -13.28 -10.96 -15.42
CA ALA A 671 -14.32 -11.95 -15.59
C ALA A 671 -15.57 -11.49 -14.81
N PHE A 672 -16.74 -11.76 -15.40
CA PHE A 672 -18.03 -11.37 -14.87
C PHE A 672 -18.91 -12.59 -14.81
N TRP A 673 -19.44 -12.88 -13.62
CA TRP A 673 -20.35 -14.00 -13.42
C TRP A 673 -21.32 -13.76 -12.28
N THR A 674 -22.37 -14.58 -12.25
CA THR A 674 -23.33 -14.63 -11.15
C THR A 674 -23.55 -16.04 -10.66
N MET A 675 -23.73 -16.14 -9.35
CA MET A 675 -23.88 -17.38 -8.60
C MET A 675 -25.06 -17.27 -7.64
N ARG A 676 -25.87 -18.33 -7.50
CA ARG A 676 -26.96 -18.39 -6.51
C ARG A 676 -26.70 -19.45 -5.44
N LYS A 677 -26.91 -19.10 -4.16
CA LYS A 677 -26.87 -20.02 -3.01
C LYS A 677 -28.09 -20.96 -3.05
N LYS A 678 -27.88 -22.27 -2.98
CA LYS A 678 -28.97 -23.27 -3.04
C LYS A 678 -29.97 -23.10 -1.89
N SER A 679 -31.25 -22.92 -2.24
CA SER A 679 -32.35 -23.00 -1.28
C SER A 679 -32.54 -24.45 -0.82
N GLY A 680 -32.52 -24.69 0.50
CA GLY A 680 -33.01 -25.96 1.05
C GLY A 680 -32.00 -27.12 1.11
N VAL A 681 -30.71 -26.86 1.35
CA VAL A 681 -29.85 -27.85 2.02
C VAL A 681 -29.75 -27.48 3.49
N ALA A 682 -30.75 -27.93 4.28
CA ALA A 682 -30.55 -28.08 5.72
C ALA A 682 -29.24 -28.86 5.92
N HIS A 683 -28.32 -28.29 6.70
CA HIS A 683 -26.91 -28.68 6.84
C HIS A 683 -26.75 -30.21 6.87
N GLN A 684 -26.62 -30.83 5.69
CA GLN A 684 -26.23 -32.23 5.62
C GLN A 684 -24.77 -32.21 6.03
N GLN A 685 -24.51 -32.76 7.22
CA GLN A 685 -23.21 -33.29 7.61
C GLN A 685 -22.81 -34.35 6.59
N ARG A 686 -22.35 -33.90 5.42
CA ARG A 686 -21.60 -34.71 4.47
C ARG A 686 -20.19 -34.73 5.01
N THR A 687 -20.02 -35.63 5.97
CA THR A 687 -18.74 -36.18 6.41
C THR A 687 -17.75 -36.24 5.25
N PHE A 688 -16.70 -35.42 5.34
CA PHE A 688 -15.33 -35.80 5.00
C PHE A 688 -14.39 -35.05 5.93
#